data_AF-A0A9E6VLU5-F1
#
_entry.id   AF-A0A9E6VLU5-F1
#
_cell.length_a   1.000
_cell.length_b   1.000
_cell.length_c   1.000
_cell.angle_alpha   90.00
_cell.angle_beta   90.00
_cell.angle_gamma   90.00
#
_symmetry.space_group_name_H-M   'P 1'
#
loop_
_entity.id
_entity.type
_entity.pdbx_description
1 polymer ?
#
loop_
_entity_poly.entity_id
_entity_poly.type
_entity_poly.pdbx_seq_one_letter_code
_entity_poly.pdbx_strand_id
1 'polypeptide(L)'
;MEFKLVSDFVPTGDQPEAIRQLVHGLKTDAHHQVLLGVTGSGKTFSIANVIKEVQRPTLVLSHNKTLAAQLYSEFQAFFPENAVEYFVSYYDYYQPEAYIPTTDTYIEKDLSINDEIEKLRLSTTSSLLSGRRDVIVISSVSCIYGIGNPSEFANSVMHIKKGQSLSRNKFLHQLVNALYSRTEDEFHRGNFRVKGDTVDVYLAYADYALRFVFWGDEVEEIEAFETSTGQKIEGYESVNIYPANIFVTSQESMKGAIMHIQDDLLKQTEYFKSIGKEAEAKRLEDRVTYDMEMMRELGYCSGIENYSRYFDGRATGSRPFCLLDYFPEDFLLVIDESHVTLPQVRAMYGGDRSRKINLVEYGFRLPAAMDNRPLKFEEFESMQPDTIYVSATPADYELQRSEGVVVEQLIRPTGLLDPIIEVRPSQNQVDDLLDEIEKVIARDERVLVTTLTKRMAEELNKYLVNLGIRARYIHSDVETLERVEIMRDLRLGLFDVLVGINLLREGLDLPEVSLVAILDADKEGFLRSERALVQTVGRAARNVNGKVIMYADRVTDSMQKTMDETDRRRKKQIEYNFEHGLQPRQIVKRKDSMDSVLEKTRSKKKSKGSAYAESDDFAIAAEPVIQLMTREQVEKAIIKTRKAMEAAARDMDFVEAARLRDEMFMYERALIEKK
;
A
#
# COMPACT_ATOMS: atom_id res chain seq x y z
N MET A 1 24.87 -11.70 -7.49
CA MET A 1 24.57 -11.82 -6.05
C MET A 1 23.41 -12.79 -5.92
N GLU A 2 23.42 -13.62 -4.89
CA GLU A 2 22.39 -14.64 -4.65
C GLU A 2 21.47 -14.22 -3.50
N PHE A 3 20.20 -14.63 -3.57
CA PHE A 3 19.26 -14.49 -2.46
C PHE A 3 19.68 -15.37 -1.27
N LYS A 4 19.83 -14.74 -0.10
CA LYS A 4 20.19 -15.38 1.15
C LYS A 4 19.03 -15.30 2.13
N LEU A 5 18.30 -16.40 2.24
CA LEU A 5 17.21 -16.53 3.21
C LEU A 5 17.77 -16.72 4.63
N VAL A 6 17.50 -15.77 5.51
CA VAL A 6 17.81 -15.81 6.95
C VAL A 6 16.51 -16.04 7.71
N SER A 7 16.44 -17.13 8.47
CA SER A 7 15.28 -17.43 9.31
C SER A 7 15.63 -18.41 10.42
N ASP A 8 15.01 -18.24 11.58
CA ASP A 8 15.00 -19.24 12.65
C ASP A 8 14.04 -20.40 12.34
N PHE A 9 13.19 -20.26 11.32
CA PHE A 9 12.23 -21.26 10.91
C PHE A 9 12.81 -22.21 9.87
N VAL A 10 12.37 -23.47 9.93
CA VAL A 10 12.62 -24.48 8.90
C VAL A 10 11.27 -24.82 8.26
N PRO A 11 11.20 -25.09 6.93
CA PRO A 11 9.96 -25.55 6.31
C PRO A 11 9.38 -26.78 7.02
N THR A 12 8.12 -26.69 7.43
CA THR A 12 7.41 -27.74 8.19
C THR A 12 6.02 -28.00 7.62
N GLY A 13 5.34 -29.06 8.08
CA GLY A 13 4.03 -29.41 7.53
C GLY A 13 4.15 -29.83 6.06
N ASP A 14 3.29 -29.24 5.22
CA ASP A 14 3.31 -29.39 3.77
C ASP A 14 4.11 -28.30 3.05
N GLN A 15 4.75 -27.37 3.76
CA GLN A 15 5.62 -26.36 3.14
C GLN A 15 6.75 -26.99 2.30
N PRO A 16 7.49 -28.03 2.75
CA PRO A 16 8.58 -28.60 1.95
C PRO A 16 8.09 -29.16 0.61
N GLU A 17 6.93 -29.82 0.62
CA GLU A 17 6.29 -30.36 -0.58
C GLU A 17 5.83 -29.23 -1.50
N ALA A 18 5.16 -28.22 -0.94
CA ALA A 18 4.68 -27.09 -1.70
C ALA A 18 5.82 -26.31 -2.38
N ILE A 19 6.91 -26.04 -1.64
CA ILE A 19 8.12 -25.40 -2.17
C ILE A 19 8.69 -26.25 -3.30
N ARG A 20 8.83 -27.58 -3.11
CA ARG A 20 9.37 -28.47 -4.14
C ARG A 20 8.53 -28.45 -5.41
N GLN A 21 7.21 -28.54 -5.30
CA GLN A 21 6.30 -28.53 -6.44
C GLN A 21 6.36 -27.20 -7.20
N LEU A 22 6.31 -26.07 -6.48
CA LEU A 22 6.41 -24.74 -7.10
C LEU A 22 7.74 -24.53 -7.83
N VAL A 23 8.86 -24.88 -7.18
CA VAL A 23 10.19 -24.80 -7.78
C VAL A 23 10.33 -25.74 -8.98
N HIS A 24 9.74 -26.93 -8.91
CA HIS A 24 9.74 -27.86 -10.03
C HIS A 24 8.95 -27.31 -11.21
N GLY A 25 7.73 -26.81 -10.99
CA GLY A 25 6.91 -26.20 -12.03
C GLY A 25 7.59 -25.02 -12.70
N LEU A 26 8.27 -24.16 -11.92
CA LEU A 26 9.03 -23.02 -12.47
C LEU A 26 10.26 -23.45 -13.29
N LYS A 27 10.76 -24.68 -13.12
CA LYS A 27 11.89 -25.24 -13.88
C LYS A 27 11.45 -26.06 -15.09
N THR A 28 10.18 -26.45 -15.17
CA THR A 28 9.61 -27.27 -16.25
C THR A 28 8.58 -26.51 -17.09
N ASP A 29 8.74 -25.18 -17.20
CA ASP A 29 7.89 -24.27 -17.99
C ASP A 29 6.39 -24.27 -17.61
N ALA A 30 6.04 -24.58 -16.35
CA ALA A 30 4.70 -24.29 -15.83
C ALA A 30 4.61 -22.80 -15.48
N HIS A 31 4.31 -22.00 -16.51
CA HIS A 31 4.28 -20.53 -16.45
C HIS A 31 3.30 -19.96 -15.42
N HIS A 32 2.25 -20.70 -15.09
CA HIS A 32 1.23 -20.27 -14.14
C HIS A 32 0.97 -21.37 -13.12
N GLN A 33 1.09 -21.03 -11.84
CA GLN A 33 0.90 -21.99 -10.74
C GLN A 33 0.06 -21.36 -9.63
N VAL A 34 -0.73 -22.18 -8.93
CA VAL A 34 -1.53 -21.73 -7.78
C VAL A 34 -0.98 -22.36 -6.51
N LEU A 35 -0.59 -21.53 -5.55
CA LEU A 35 -0.39 -21.94 -4.16
C LEU A 35 -1.71 -21.79 -3.40
N LEU A 36 -2.45 -22.89 -3.28
CA LEU A 36 -3.67 -22.99 -2.48
C LEU A 36 -3.29 -23.14 -1.01
N GLY A 37 -3.03 -22.01 -0.35
CA GLY A 37 -2.55 -21.96 1.02
C GLY A 37 -3.58 -21.41 2.00
N VAL A 38 -3.88 -22.17 3.06
CA VAL A 38 -4.81 -21.71 4.10
C VAL A 38 -4.22 -20.55 4.91
N THR A 39 -5.08 -19.80 5.60
CA THR A 39 -4.63 -18.74 6.50
C THR A 39 -3.80 -19.33 7.63
N GLY A 40 -2.59 -18.80 7.81
CA GLY A 40 -1.68 -19.23 8.87
C GLY A 40 -0.80 -20.44 8.57
N SER A 41 -0.82 -20.96 7.34
CA SER A 41 0.12 -22.02 6.94
C SER A 41 1.53 -21.51 6.63
N GLY A 42 1.78 -20.18 6.70
CA GLY A 42 3.11 -19.60 6.43
C GLY A 42 3.41 -19.40 4.95
N LYS A 43 2.42 -18.98 4.15
CA LYS A 43 2.53 -18.76 2.69
C LYS A 43 3.73 -17.89 2.31
N THR A 44 3.95 -16.76 3.00
CA THR A 44 5.08 -15.86 2.74
C THR A 44 6.42 -16.58 2.87
N PHE A 45 6.57 -17.43 3.90
CA PHE A 45 7.80 -18.18 4.13
C PHE A 45 8.04 -19.24 3.04
N SER A 46 6.98 -19.90 2.56
CA SER A 46 7.08 -20.81 1.41
C SER A 46 7.54 -20.07 0.15
N ILE A 47 6.94 -18.91 -0.14
CA ILE A 47 7.35 -18.07 -1.28
C ILE A 47 8.80 -17.58 -1.13
N ALA A 48 9.23 -17.18 0.07
CA ALA A 48 10.63 -16.81 0.32
C ALA A 48 11.59 -17.98 0.01
N ASN A 49 11.23 -19.21 0.39
CA ASN A 49 12.02 -20.38 0.02
C ASN A 49 12.02 -20.61 -1.51
N VAL A 50 10.88 -20.45 -2.18
CA VAL A 50 10.82 -20.54 -3.66
C VAL A 50 11.77 -19.54 -4.29
N ILE A 51 11.73 -18.26 -3.89
CA ILE A 51 12.61 -17.19 -4.41
C ILE A 51 14.09 -17.54 -4.21
N LYS A 52 14.44 -18.03 -3.01
CA LYS A 52 15.79 -18.49 -2.67
C LYS A 52 16.25 -19.70 -3.50
N GLU A 53 15.34 -20.57 -3.93
CA GLU A 53 15.70 -21.72 -4.78
C GLU A 53 15.75 -21.38 -6.29
N VAL A 54 14.94 -20.42 -6.76
CA VAL A 54 14.89 -20.05 -8.19
C VAL A 54 15.85 -18.92 -8.57
N GLN A 55 16.28 -18.10 -7.61
CA GLN A 55 17.30 -17.05 -7.81
C GLN A 55 16.93 -16.02 -8.90
N ARG A 56 15.67 -15.59 -8.92
CA ARG A 56 15.13 -14.62 -9.90
C ARG A 56 14.63 -13.34 -9.21
N PRO A 57 14.86 -12.16 -9.80
CA PRO A 57 14.20 -10.93 -9.36
C PRO A 57 12.70 -11.16 -9.25
N THR A 58 12.08 -10.71 -8.16
CA THR A 58 10.69 -11.07 -7.87
C THR A 58 9.84 -9.83 -7.61
N LEU A 59 8.69 -9.74 -8.27
CA LEU A 59 7.64 -8.77 -7.96
C LEU A 59 6.56 -9.47 -7.14
N VAL A 60 6.31 -9.00 -5.91
CA VAL A 60 5.18 -9.45 -5.09
C VAL A 60 4.10 -8.38 -5.13
N LEU A 61 2.98 -8.70 -5.78
CA LEU A 61 1.85 -7.80 -5.97
C LEU A 61 0.77 -8.07 -4.91
N SER A 62 0.38 -7.02 -4.16
CA SER A 62 -0.68 -7.07 -3.16
C SER A 62 -1.77 -6.02 -3.41
N HIS A 63 -3.02 -6.31 -3.03
CA HIS A 63 -4.18 -5.47 -3.32
C HIS A 63 -4.32 -4.23 -2.42
N ASN A 64 -3.58 -4.16 -1.30
CA ASN A 64 -3.70 -3.05 -0.35
C ASN A 64 -2.34 -2.67 0.27
N LYS A 65 -2.21 -1.39 0.69
CA LYS A 65 -0.95 -0.84 1.24
C LYS A 65 -0.55 -1.49 2.56
N THR A 66 -1.52 -1.87 3.40
CA THR A 66 -1.25 -2.46 4.74
C THR A 66 -0.58 -3.83 4.62
N LEU A 67 -1.13 -4.70 3.76
CA LEU A 67 -0.59 -6.03 3.49
C LEU A 67 0.74 -5.93 2.74
N ALA A 68 0.87 -4.99 1.80
CA ALA A 68 2.15 -4.70 1.15
C ALA A 68 3.22 -4.30 2.18
N ALA A 69 2.91 -3.43 3.15
CA ALA A 69 3.85 -3.04 4.19
C ALA A 69 4.22 -4.20 5.14
N GLN A 70 3.26 -5.08 5.44
CA GLN A 70 3.52 -6.30 6.21
C GLN A 70 4.46 -7.23 5.45
N LEU A 71 4.16 -7.53 4.18
CA LEU A 71 5.01 -8.36 3.32
C LEU A 71 6.40 -7.76 3.19
N TYR A 72 6.52 -6.44 2.98
CA TYR A 72 7.80 -5.75 2.94
C TYR A 72 8.62 -5.97 4.21
N SER A 73 7.99 -5.85 5.38
CA SER A 73 8.65 -6.09 6.67
C SER A 73 9.08 -7.56 6.84
N GLU A 74 8.22 -8.51 6.44
CA GLU A 74 8.53 -9.95 6.48
C GLU A 74 9.68 -10.30 5.53
N PHE A 75 9.66 -9.82 4.28
CA PHE A 75 10.71 -10.05 3.30
C PHE A 75 12.04 -9.37 3.69
N GLN A 76 12.02 -8.17 4.30
CA GLN A 76 13.23 -7.56 4.83
C GLN A 76 13.87 -8.40 5.94
N ALA A 77 13.06 -9.01 6.81
CA ALA A 77 13.56 -9.91 7.84
C ALA A 77 14.12 -11.21 7.25
N PHE A 78 13.49 -11.73 6.19
CA PHE A 78 13.93 -12.94 5.50
C PHE A 78 15.18 -12.74 4.63
N PHE A 79 15.37 -11.56 4.05
CA PHE A 79 16.48 -11.27 3.13
C PHE A 79 17.24 -9.99 3.52
N PRO A 80 17.84 -9.93 4.72
CA PRO A 80 18.48 -8.72 5.23
C PRO A 80 19.75 -8.31 4.43
N GLU A 81 20.32 -9.22 3.65
CA GLU A 81 21.51 -8.98 2.80
C GLU A 81 21.17 -8.67 1.33
N ASN A 82 19.90 -8.73 0.93
CA ASN A 82 19.46 -8.52 -0.44
C ASN A 82 18.61 -7.24 -0.57
N ALA A 83 18.36 -6.81 -1.80
CA ALA A 83 17.56 -5.61 -2.07
C ALA A 83 16.07 -5.95 -1.97
N VAL A 84 15.49 -5.75 -0.79
CA VAL A 84 14.03 -5.78 -0.60
C VAL A 84 13.51 -4.35 -0.71
N GLU A 85 12.68 -4.12 -1.72
CA GLU A 85 12.22 -2.80 -2.15
C GLU A 85 10.70 -2.66 -1.99
N TYR A 86 10.22 -1.42 -1.90
CA TYR A 86 8.81 -1.10 -1.65
C TYR A 86 8.26 -0.11 -2.67
N PHE A 87 7.22 -0.51 -3.40
CA PHE A 87 6.67 0.27 -4.50
C PHE A 87 5.15 0.44 -4.39
N VAL A 88 4.71 1.52 -3.74
CA VAL A 88 3.28 1.87 -3.63
C VAL A 88 3.05 3.30 -4.09
N SER A 89 1.78 3.71 -4.15
CA SER A 89 1.43 5.12 -4.36
C SER A 89 2.06 5.98 -3.25
N TYR A 90 2.86 6.95 -3.69
CA TYR A 90 3.55 7.96 -2.88
C TYR A 90 2.63 9.10 -2.44
N TYR A 91 1.34 9.02 -2.75
CA TYR A 91 0.37 9.96 -2.21
C TYR A 91 -0.16 9.49 -0.85
N ASP A 92 -0.08 10.37 0.15
CA ASP A 92 -0.78 10.25 1.43
C ASP A 92 -2.27 10.59 1.25
N TYR A 93 -2.52 11.67 0.49
CA TYR A 93 -3.83 12.07 0.02
C TYR A 93 -3.80 12.29 -1.49
N TYR A 94 -4.83 11.84 -2.19
CA TYR A 94 -4.96 12.03 -3.63
C TYR A 94 -6.41 12.19 -4.05
N GLN A 95 -6.72 13.37 -4.58
CA GLN A 95 -7.95 13.68 -5.28
C GLN A 95 -7.64 13.84 -6.77
N PRO A 96 -8.17 12.96 -7.64
CA PRO A 96 -7.92 13.08 -9.07
C PRO A 96 -8.71 14.24 -9.67
N GLU A 97 -8.17 14.83 -10.74
CA GLU A 97 -8.90 15.75 -11.61
C GLU A 97 -10.16 15.05 -12.17
N ALA A 98 -11.33 15.67 -12.07
CA ALA A 98 -12.56 15.09 -12.61
C ALA A 98 -13.54 16.18 -13.04
N TYR A 99 -14.46 15.80 -13.93
CA TYR A 99 -15.58 16.66 -14.30
C TYR A 99 -16.88 15.85 -14.22
N ILE A 100 -17.87 16.42 -13.52
CA ILE A 100 -19.18 15.83 -13.29
C ILE A 100 -20.21 16.63 -14.13
N PRO A 101 -20.63 16.12 -15.30
CA PRO A 101 -21.50 16.86 -16.19
C PRO A 101 -22.87 17.18 -15.61
N THR A 102 -23.40 16.31 -14.73
CA THR A 102 -24.73 16.47 -14.15
C THR A 102 -24.85 17.67 -13.21
N THR A 103 -23.74 18.11 -12.63
CA THR A 103 -23.68 19.26 -11.70
C THR A 103 -22.79 20.38 -12.22
N ASP A 104 -22.30 20.29 -13.46
CA ASP A 104 -21.32 21.21 -14.07
C ASP A 104 -20.14 21.52 -13.11
N THR A 105 -19.64 20.48 -12.44
CA THR A 105 -18.62 20.63 -11.40
C THR A 105 -17.29 20.11 -11.90
N TYR A 106 -16.31 21.01 -12.01
CA TYR A 106 -14.92 20.66 -12.19
C TYR A 106 -14.24 20.50 -10.83
N ILE A 107 -13.57 19.36 -10.65
CA ILE A 107 -12.85 18.99 -9.45
C ILE A 107 -11.36 19.08 -9.78
N GLU A 108 -10.67 20.01 -9.11
CA GLU A 108 -9.23 20.16 -9.24
C GLU A 108 -8.48 18.97 -8.64
N LYS A 109 -7.30 18.71 -9.23
CA LYS A 109 -6.34 17.75 -8.69
C LYS A 109 -5.77 18.34 -7.39
N ASP A 110 -5.85 17.57 -6.32
CA ASP A 110 -5.25 17.91 -5.04
C ASP A 110 -4.52 16.69 -4.48
N LEU A 111 -3.34 16.88 -3.92
CA LEU A 111 -2.46 15.78 -3.53
C LEU A 111 -1.49 16.19 -2.43
N SER A 112 -1.09 15.20 -1.65
CA SER A 112 0.02 15.29 -0.72
C SER A 112 0.97 14.12 -0.97
N ILE A 113 2.24 14.44 -1.18
CA ILE A 113 3.31 13.47 -1.46
C ILE A 113 3.99 13.08 -0.14
N ASN A 114 4.28 11.79 -0.01
CA ASN A 114 5.06 11.20 1.05
C ASN A 114 6.50 10.99 0.56
N ASP A 115 7.42 11.82 1.05
CA ASP A 115 8.83 11.82 0.63
C ASP A 115 9.54 10.48 0.93
N GLU A 116 9.14 9.76 1.99
CA GLU A 116 9.71 8.44 2.31
C GLU A 116 9.27 7.39 1.28
N ILE A 117 8.01 7.41 0.85
CA ILE A 117 7.55 6.49 -0.20
C ILE A 117 8.17 6.87 -1.55
N GLU A 118 8.33 8.16 -1.86
CA GLU A 118 9.01 8.59 -3.09
C GLU A 118 10.47 8.11 -3.11
N LYS A 119 11.22 8.25 -2.00
CA LYS A 119 12.55 7.65 -1.85
C LYS A 119 12.51 6.16 -2.17
N LEU A 120 11.60 5.40 -1.56
CA LEU A 120 11.52 3.95 -1.73
C LEU A 120 11.19 3.55 -3.17
N ARG A 121 10.37 4.35 -3.88
CA ARG A 121 10.11 4.13 -5.32
C ARG A 121 11.35 4.38 -6.17
N LEU A 122 12.11 5.45 -5.88
CA LEU A 122 13.38 5.74 -6.55
C LEU A 122 14.44 4.68 -6.25
N SER A 123 14.50 4.18 -5.00
CA SER A 123 15.34 3.04 -4.60
C SER A 123 14.99 1.81 -5.43
N THR A 124 13.70 1.50 -5.54
CA THR A 124 13.20 0.37 -6.35
C THR A 124 13.68 0.44 -7.81
N THR A 125 13.44 1.56 -8.49
CA THR A 125 13.81 1.71 -9.92
C THR A 125 15.32 1.70 -10.11
N SER A 126 16.07 2.32 -9.20
CA SER A 126 17.54 2.33 -9.22
C SER A 126 18.12 0.92 -8.99
N SER A 127 17.59 0.17 -8.03
CA SER A 127 17.98 -1.21 -7.73
C SER A 127 17.75 -2.14 -8.92
N LEU A 128 16.59 -2.04 -9.59
CA LEU A 128 16.29 -2.83 -10.79
C LEU A 128 17.24 -2.52 -11.96
N LEU A 129 17.62 -1.25 -12.15
CA LEU A 129 18.53 -0.83 -13.22
C LEU A 129 20.02 -0.93 -12.86
N SER A 130 20.35 -1.28 -11.62
CA SER A 130 21.75 -1.43 -11.16
C SER A 130 22.48 -2.65 -11.73
N GLY A 131 21.74 -3.56 -12.39
CA GLY A 131 22.26 -4.86 -12.83
C GLY A 131 22.29 -5.91 -11.73
N ARG A 132 21.89 -5.57 -10.49
CA ARG A 132 21.64 -6.55 -9.43
C ARG A 132 20.43 -7.41 -9.79
N ARG A 133 20.50 -8.69 -9.42
CA ARG A 133 19.43 -9.67 -9.66
C ARG A 133 18.77 -10.16 -8.37
N ASP A 134 19.35 -9.86 -7.22
CA ASP A 134 18.84 -10.20 -5.91
C ASP A 134 17.85 -9.13 -5.39
N VAL A 135 16.86 -8.79 -6.23
CA VAL A 135 15.86 -7.75 -5.95
C VAL A 135 14.47 -8.37 -5.75
N ILE A 136 13.83 -8.09 -4.61
CA ILE A 136 12.43 -8.40 -4.34
C ILE A 136 11.69 -7.08 -4.19
N VAL A 137 10.70 -6.83 -5.05
CA VAL A 137 9.88 -5.63 -4.96
C VAL A 137 8.51 -5.99 -4.43
N ILE A 138 8.10 -5.41 -3.31
CA ILE A 138 6.73 -5.52 -2.81
C ILE A 138 5.94 -4.32 -3.30
N SER A 139 4.89 -4.56 -4.07
CA SER A 139 4.14 -3.51 -4.75
C SER A 139 2.63 -3.61 -4.53
N SER A 140 1.97 -2.45 -4.55
CA SER A 140 0.53 -2.40 -4.81
C SER A 140 0.24 -2.41 -6.32
N VAL A 141 -1.01 -2.20 -6.73
CA VAL A 141 -1.36 -1.92 -8.13
C VAL A 141 -0.64 -0.70 -8.71
N SER A 142 0.15 0.05 -7.93
CA SER A 142 1.02 1.08 -8.48
C SER A 142 2.02 0.57 -9.53
N CYS A 143 2.37 -0.73 -9.54
CA CYS A 143 3.31 -1.27 -10.53
C CYS A 143 2.77 -1.24 -11.97
N ILE A 144 1.44 -1.20 -12.16
CA ILE A 144 0.80 -1.15 -13.49
C ILE A 144 0.49 0.28 -13.94
N TYR A 145 0.83 1.30 -13.15
CA TYR A 145 0.67 2.70 -13.52
C TYR A 145 1.87 3.23 -14.30
N GLY A 146 1.62 4.26 -15.09
CA GLY A 146 2.63 5.00 -15.84
C GLY A 146 3.79 5.46 -14.95
N ILE A 147 5.01 5.12 -15.33
CA ILE A 147 6.26 5.65 -14.77
C ILE A 147 7.18 6.13 -15.90
N GLY A 148 8.27 6.80 -15.56
CA GLY A 148 9.23 7.30 -16.54
C GLY A 148 9.79 6.17 -17.42
N ASN A 149 10.14 6.51 -18.65
CA ASN A 149 10.75 5.56 -19.60
C ASN A 149 12.05 4.98 -19.00
N PRO A 150 12.17 3.65 -18.82
CA PRO A 150 13.35 3.03 -18.24
C PRO A 150 14.64 3.36 -19.00
N SER A 151 14.55 3.52 -20.33
CA SER A 151 15.71 3.85 -21.17
C SER A 151 16.20 5.28 -20.92
N GLU A 152 15.29 6.25 -20.80
CA GLU A 152 15.65 7.64 -20.47
C GLU A 152 16.23 7.75 -19.05
N PHE A 153 15.64 7.02 -18.10
CA PHE A 153 16.16 6.95 -16.74
C PHE A 153 17.57 6.35 -16.70
N ALA A 154 17.79 5.24 -17.41
CA ALA A 154 19.11 4.59 -17.51
C ALA A 154 20.16 5.49 -18.21
N ASN A 155 19.77 6.18 -19.29
CA ASN A 155 20.65 7.12 -20.00
C ASN A 155 21.05 8.34 -19.14
N SER A 156 20.25 8.65 -18.12
CA SER A 156 20.50 9.76 -17.20
C SER A 156 21.35 9.37 -15.99
N VAL A 157 21.77 8.10 -15.89
CA VAL A 157 22.66 7.63 -14.81
C VAL A 157 24.07 8.17 -15.03
N MET A 158 24.63 8.78 -13.99
CA MET A 158 26.00 9.29 -14.00
C MET A 158 26.94 8.24 -13.43
N HIS A 159 27.93 7.82 -14.23
CA HIS A 159 29.00 6.93 -13.79
C HIS A 159 30.23 7.76 -13.41
N ILE A 160 30.58 7.75 -12.12
CA ILE A 160 31.72 8.51 -11.59
C ILE A 160 32.74 7.55 -11.02
N LYS A 161 34.01 7.73 -11.40
CA LYS A 161 35.12 6.91 -10.94
C LYS A 161 36.23 7.77 -10.33
N LYS A 162 36.88 7.27 -9.29
CA LYS A 162 38.13 7.83 -8.79
C LYS A 162 39.20 7.85 -9.90
N GLY A 163 39.93 8.96 -10.01
CA GLY A 163 40.91 9.24 -11.06
C GLY A 163 40.30 9.62 -12.42
N GLN A 164 38.98 9.82 -12.50
CA GLN A 164 38.34 10.29 -13.72
C GLN A 164 38.65 11.77 -13.96
N SER A 165 39.09 12.09 -15.18
CA SER A 165 39.22 13.49 -15.62
C SER A 165 37.83 14.08 -15.90
N LEU A 166 37.32 14.83 -14.93
CA LEU A 166 36.02 15.47 -14.94
C LEU A 166 36.11 16.80 -14.19
N SER A 167 35.88 17.91 -14.89
CA SER A 167 35.86 19.21 -14.23
C SER A 167 34.66 19.34 -13.30
N ARG A 168 34.85 20.01 -12.16
CA ARG A 168 33.80 20.23 -11.17
C ARG A 168 32.54 20.83 -11.81
N ASN A 169 32.68 21.88 -12.63
CA ASN A 169 31.51 22.52 -13.25
C ASN A 169 30.75 21.58 -14.19
N LYS A 170 31.45 20.70 -14.93
CA LYS A 170 30.79 19.69 -15.77
C LYS A 170 30.02 18.69 -14.91
N PHE A 171 30.57 18.27 -13.77
CA PHE A 171 29.87 17.42 -12.81
C PHE A 171 28.60 18.09 -12.26
N LEU A 172 28.66 19.38 -11.88
CA LEU A 172 27.49 20.13 -11.42
C LEU A 172 26.39 20.23 -12.49
N HIS A 173 26.77 20.47 -13.76
CA HIS A 173 25.81 20.48 -14.86
C HIS A 173 25.15 19.11 -15.07
N GLN A 174 25.91 18.03 -14.93
CA GLN A 174 25.34 16.67 -15.00
C GLN A 174 24.35 16.40 -13.85
N LEU A 175 24.65 16.85 -12.62
CA LEU A 175 23.72 16.73 -11.49
C LEU A 175 22.40 17.48 -11.73
N VAL A 176 22.47 18.70 -12.28
CA VAL A 176 21.27 19.47 -12.63
C VAL A 176 20.45 18.76 -13.73
N ASN A 177 21.12 18.20 -14.74
CA ASN A 177 20.44 17.41 -15.78
C ASN A 177 19.80 16.13 -15.22
N ALA A 178 20.40 15.54 -14.16
CA ALA A 178 19.84 14.44 -13.39
C ALA A 178 18.81 14.88 -12.33
N LEU A 179 18.31 16.13 -12.43
CA LEU A 179 17.25 16.73 -11.60
C LEU A 179 17.64 16.98 -10.14
N TYR A 180 18.93 17.02 -9.81
CA TYR A 180 19.37 17.46 -8.49
C TYR A 180 19.40 18.98 -8.40
N SER A 181 19.00 19.51 -7.23
CA SER A 181 18.96 20.96 -6.97
C SER A 181 20.14 21.42 -6.12
N ARG A 182 20.79 22.51 -6.50
CA ARG A 182 21.85 23.13 -5.68
C ARG A 182 21.23 23.79 -4.44
N THR A 183 21.84 23.59 -3.27
CA THR A 183 21.48 24.27 -2.02
C THR A 183 22.71 24.84 -1.32
N GLU A 184 22.55 25.98 -0.66
CA GLU A 184 23.54 26.55 0.28
C GLU A 184 23.03 26.53 1.73
N ASP A 185 21.74 26.25 1.91
CA ASP A 185 21.04 26.24 3.20
C ASP A 185 20.90 24.80 3.72
N GLU A 186 19.66 24.32 3.87
CA GLU A 186 19.37 22.96 4.30
C GLU A 186 19.72 21.95 3.21
N PHE A 187 20.33 20.84 3.65
CA PHE A 187 20.81 19.78 2.77
C PHE A 187 19.87 18.57 2.84
N HIS A 188 18.92 18.52 1.92
CA HIS A 188 17.92 17.46 1.80
C HIS A 188 18.22 16.50 0.66
N ARG A 189 17.48 15.38 0.60
CA ARG A 189 17.59 14.40 -0.49
C ARG A 189 17.34 15.07 -1.85
N GLY A 190 18.07 14.65 -2.87
CA GLY A 190 17.99 15.27 -4.19
C GLY A 190 18.70 16.63 -4.28
N ASN A 191 19.43 17.05 -3.24
CA ASN A 191 20.28 18.24 -3.31
C ASN A 191 21.76 17.93 -3.46
N PHE A 192 22.48 18.91 -4.00
CA PHE A 192 23.93 18.97 -3.89
C PHE A 192 24.39 20.33 -3.37
N ARG A 193 25.56 20.37 -2.74
CA ARG A 193 26.22 21.59 -2.28
C ARG A 193 27.70 21.56 -2.59
N VAL A 194 28.30 22.74 -2.71
CA VAL A 194 29.70 22.91 -3.09
C VAL A 194 30.44 23.64 -1.99
N LYS A 195 31.58 23.09 -1.54
CA LYS A 195 32.47 23.70 -0.54
C LYS A 195 33.90 23.61 -1.04
N GLY A 196 34.39 24.69 -1.64
CA GLY A 196 35.72 24.69 -2.28
C GLY A 196 35.79 23.62 -3.37
N ASP A 197 36.71 22.68 -3.23
CA ASP A 197 36.92 21.58 -4.19
C ASP A 197 36.12 20.32 -3.86
N THR A 198 35.22 20.41 -2.89
CA THR A 198 34.35 19.32 -2.47
C THR A 198 32.91 19.55 -2.95
N VAL A 199 32.31 18.50 -3.51
CA VAL A 199 30.88 18.47 -3.86
C VAL A 199 30.21 17.37 -3.04
N ASP A 200 29.28 17.75 -2.18
CA ASP A 200 28.42 16.81 -1.44
C ASP A 200 27.11 16.65 -2.23
N VAL A 201 26.68 15.40 -2.46
CA VAL A 201 25.45 15.04 -3.16
C VAL A 201 24.61 14.14 -2.26
N TYR A 202 23.43 14.59 -1.85
CA TYR A 202 22.50 13.78 -1.09
C TYR A 202 21.62 13.00 -2.07
N LEU A 203 21.87 11.70 -2.18
CA LEU A 203 21.15 10.81 -3.10
C LEU A 203 19.65 10.82 -2.80
N ALA A 204 18.82 10.91 -3.85
CA ALA A 204 17.37 10.96 -3.69
C ALA A 204 16.76 9.64 -3.18
N TYR A 205 17.46 8.53 -3.40
CA TYR A 205 17.03 7.16 -3.12
C TYR A 205 17.73 6.52 -1.92
N ALA A 206 18.58 7.25 -1.19
CA ALA A 206 19.35 6.71 -0.07
C ALA A 206 19.31 7.61 1.16
N ASP A 207 19.68 7.05 2.31
CA ASP A 207 19.76 7.75 3.60
C ASP A 207 21.18 8.30 3.89
N TYR A 208 22.08 8.20 2.91
CA TYR A 208 23.45 8.74 2.98
C TYR A 208 23.72 9.68 1.80
N ALA A 209 24.73 10.53 1.97
CA ALA A 209 25.23 11.41 0.92
C ALA A 209 26.60 10.92 0.43
N LEU A 210 26.92 11.25 -0.81
CA LEU A 210 28.24 11.04 -1.39
C LEU A 210 29.01 12.36 -1.39
N ARG A 211 30.28 12.31 -1.00
CA ARG A 211 31.22 13.42 -1.14
C ARG A 211 32.22 13.09 -2.22
N PHE A 212 32.41 14.04 -3.13
CA PHE A 212 33.38 14.01 -4.21
C PHE A 212 34.43 15.09 -3.95
N VAL A 213 35.69 14.69 -3.80
CA VAL A 213 36.83 15.60 -3.65
C VAL A 213 37.54 15.73 -4.99
N PHE A 214 37.72 16.96 -5.46
CA PHE A 214 38.37 17.26 -6.73
C PHE A 214 39.77 17.82 -6.51
N TRP A 215 40.70 17.45 -7.39
CA TRP A 215 41.99 18.12 -7.53
C TRP A 215 42.13 18.64 -8.97
N GLY A 216 41.88 19.94 -9.17
CA GLY A 216 41.74 20.51 -10.50
C GLY A 216 40.53 19.91 -11.24
N ASP A 217 40.79 19.21 -12.35
CA ASP A 217 39.77 18.55 -13.19
C ASP A 217 39.79 17.01 -13.03
N GLU A 218 40.16 16.52 -11.85
CA GLU A 218 40.19 15.08 -11.52
C GLU A 218 39.42 14.79 -10.23
N VAL A 219 38.65 13.69 -10.22
CA VAL A 219 37.98 13.18 -9.00
C VAL A 219 38.98 12.37 -8.18
N GLU A 220 39.47 12.92 -7.08
CA GLU A 220 40.51 12.30 -6.24
C GLU A 220 39.94 11.30 -5.23
N GLU A 221 38.79 11.63 -4.62
CA GLU A 221 38.16 10.77 -3.61
C GLU A 221 36.63 10.78 -3.74
N ILE A 222 36.04 9.61 -3.49
CA ILE A 222 34.59 9.42 -3.39
C ILE A 222 34.31 8.71 -2.06
N GLU A 223 33.51 9.32 -1.20
CA GLU A 223 33.15 8.74 0.10
C GLU A 223 31.64 8.88 0.39
N ALA A 224 31.04 7.85 0.99
CA ALA A 224 29.72 7.96 1.61
C ALA A 224 29.85 8.50 3.03
N PHE A 225 28.92 9.36 3.43
CA PHE A 225 28.83 9.88 4.79
C PHE A 225 27.37 10.03 5.25
N GLU A 226 27.15 9.92 6.55
CA GLU A 226 25.84 10.18 7.16
C GLU A 226 25.59 11.69 7.21
N THR A 227 24.45 12.14 6.68
CA THR A 227 24.12 13.58 6.64
C THR A 227 23.84 14.17 8.02
N SER A 228 23.36 13.34 8.96
CA SER A 228 23.02 13.77 10.32
C SER A 228 24.22 13.95 11.25
N THR A 229 25.26 13.13 11.10
CA THR A 229 26.46 13.13 11.97
C THR A 229 27.70 13.67 11.26
N GLY A 230 27.71 13.67 9.92
CA GLY A 230 28.88 13.97 9.11
C GLY A 230 29.94 12.85 9.12
N GLN A 231 29.67 11.71 9.75
CA GLN A 231 30.62 10.62 9.84
C GLN A 231 30.75 9.89 8.50
N LYS A 232 32.00 9.62 8.11
CA LYS A 232 32.33 8.77 6.96
C LYS A 232 31.83 7.35 7.22
N ILE A 233 31.13 6.80 6.24
CA ILE A 233 30.64 5.42 6.24
C ILE A 233 31.69 4.55 5.55
N GLU A 234 31.95 4.81 4.27
CA GLU A 234 32.92 4.06 3.46
C GLU A 234 33.44 4.88 2.27
N GLY A 235 34.53 4.43 1.65
CA GLY A 235 35.09 5.02 0.43
C GLY A 235 34.82 4.14 -0.79
N TYR A 236 34.64 4.76 -1.96
CA TYR A 236 34.35 4.06 -3.21
C TYR A 236 35.38 4.34 -4.30
N GLU A 237 35.69 3.31 -5.09
CA GLU A 237 36.46 3.46 -6.33
C GLU A 237 35.59 3.93 -7.50
N SER A 238 34.31 3.57 -7.50
CA SER A 238 33.32 3.99 -8.51
C SER A 238 31.92 3.98 -7.93
N VAL A 239 31.08 4.92 -8.38
CA VAL A 239 29.67 5.05 -7.98
C VAL A 239 28.79 5.38 -9.19
N ASN A 240 27.55 4.93 -9.13
CA ASN A 240 26.50 5.32 -10.06
C ASN A 240 25.55 6.28 -9.33
N ILE A 241 25.31 7.46 -9.91
CA ILE A 241 24.33 8.42 -9.39
C ILE A 241 23.10 8.36 -10.30
N TYR A 242 22.00 7.84 -9.78
CA TYR A 242 20.70 7.83 -10.48
C TYR A 242 20.00 9.21 -10.37
N PRO A 243 19.10 9.54 -11.33
CA PRO A 243 18.33 10.77 -11.30
C PRO A 243 17.53 10.96 -10.00
N ALA A 244 17.33 12.22 -9.62
CA ALA A 244 16.58 12.58 -8.42
C ALA A 244 15.05 12.40 -8.56
N ASN A 245 14.57 12.13 -9.78
CA ASN A 245 13.16 11.86 -10.07
C ASN A 245 13.03 10.72 -11.10
N ILE A 246 11.94 9.96 -11.03
CA ILE A 246 11.64 8.86 -11.96
C ILE A 246 11.29 9.40 -13.35
N PHE A 247 10.61 10.55 -13.40
CA PHE A 247 10.19 11.16 -14.66
C PHE A 247 11.28 12.10 -15.16
N VAL A 248 12.18 11.55 -15.97
CA VAL A 248 13.26 12.32 -16.60
C VAL A 248 12.90 12.56 -18.07
N THR A 249 12.93 13.83 -18.48
CA THR A 249 12.69 14.24 -19.87
C THR A 249 13.84 15.13 -20.32
N SER A 250 14.49 14.76 -21.43
CA SER A 250 15.54 15.60 -22.02
C SER A 250 14.96 16.91 -22.59
N GLN A 251 15.76 17.98 -22.65
CA GLN A 251 15.32 19.24 -23.26
C GLN A 251 14.95 19.09 -24.74
N GLU A 252 15.57 18.14 -25.45
CA GLU A 252 15.25 17.85 -26.85
C GLU A 252 13.88 17.19 -26.97
N SER A 253 13.61 16.17 -26.17
CA SER A 253 12.31 15.49 -26.08
C SER A 253 11.20 16.48 -25.69
N MET A 254 11.49 17.40 -24.77
CA MET A 254 10.54 18.44 -24.34
C MET A 254 10.12 19.35 -25.50
N LYS A 255 11.08 19.82 -26.31
CA LYS A 255 10.80 20.68 -27.48
C LYS A 255 9.99 19.94 -28.54
N GLY A 256 10.33 18.68 -28.80
CA GLY A 256 9.58 17.81 -29.72
C GLY A 256 8.13 17.60 -29.26
N ALA A 257 7.95 17.29 -27.97
CA ALA A 257 6.64 17.08 -27.36
C ALA A 257 5.74 18.31 -27.50
N ILE A 258 6.25 19.52 -27.24
CA ILE A 258 5.48 20.76 -27.35
C ILE A 258 4.94 20.99 -28.77
N MET A 259 5.72 20.67 -29.82
CA MET A 259 5.24 20.78 -31.21
C MET A 259 4.08 19.82 -31.46
N HIS A 260 4.18 18.57 -31.02
CA HIS A 260 3.11 17.59 -31.19
C HIS A 260 1.85 17.90 -30.35
N ILE A 261 2.02 18.48 -29.16
CA ILE A 261 0.90 18.97 -28.34
C ILE A 261 0.16 20.08 -29.08
N GLN A 262 0.89 21.01 -29.71
CA GLN A 262 0.30 22.10 -30.48
C GLN A 262 -0.48 21.57 -31.70
N ASP A 263 0.06 20.60 -32.43
CA ASP A 263 -0.62 19.98 -33.58
C ASP A 263 -1.94 19.30 -33.17
N ASP A 264 -1.92 18.55 -32.07
CA ASP A 264 -3.13 17.87 -31.56
C ASP A 264 -4.13 18.87 -30.98
N LEU A 265 -3.68 19.98 -30.39
CA LEU A 265 -4.54 21.06 -29.93
C LEU A 265 -5.32 21.69 -31.09
N LEU A 266 -4.65 22.00 -32.20
CA LEU A 266 -5.31 22.57 -33.38
C LEU A 266 -6.37 21.61 -33.94
N LYS A 267 -6.03 20.34 -34.12
CA LYS A 267 -6.98 19.32 -34.60
C LYS A 267 -8.19 19.18 -33.68
N GLN A 268 -7.95 19.13 -32.36
CA GLN A 268 -9.02 18.92 -31.39
C GLN A 268 -9.94 20.15 -31.25
N THR A 269 -9.39 21.35 -31.33
CA THR A 269 -10.19 22.59 -31.29
C THR A 269 -11.02 22.75 -32.56
N GLU A 270 -10.49 22.43 -33.75
CA GLU A 270 -11.25 22.38 -35.00
C GLU A 270 -12.37 21.34 -34.94
N TYR A 271 -12.09 20.14 -34.41
CA TYR A 271 -13.11 19.12 -34.19
C TYR A 271 -14.25 19.64 -33.30
N PHE A 272 -13.94 20.22 -32.14
CA PHE A 272 -14.98 20.78 -31.26
C PHE A 272 -15.82 21.88 -31.93
N LYS A 273 -15.19 22.81 -32.65
CA LYS A 273 -15.89 23.85 -33.42
C LYS A 273 -16.81 23.24 -34.48
N SER A 274 -16.36 22.19 -35.18
CA SER A 274 -17.14 21.51 -36.22
C SER A 274 -18.43 20.84 -35.71
N ILE A 275 -18.48 20.45 -34.44
CA ILE A 275 -19.66 19.83 -33.79
C ILE A 275 -20.44 20.82 -32.90
N GLY A 276 -20.17 22.12 -32.99
CA GLY A 276 -20.88 23.17 -32.24
C GLY A 276 -20.48 23.30 -30.76
N LYS A 277 -19.36 22.72 -30.34
CA LYS A 277 -18.82 22.77 -28.97
C LYS A 277 -17.78 23.89 -28.81
N GLU A 278 -18.18 25.14 -29.05
CA GLU A 278 -17.25 26.27 -29.02
C GLU A 278 -16.67 26.55 -27.63
N ALA A 279 -17.46 26.34 -26.57
CA ALA A 279 -17.01 26.55 -25.19
C ALA A 279 -15.92 25.55 -24.79
N GLU A 280 -16.09 24.27 -25.14
CA GLU A 280 -15.09 23.23 -24.94
C GLU A 280 -13.83 23.48 -25.77
N ALA A 281 -13.98 23.94 -27.02
CA ALA A 281 -12.84 24.31 -27.85
C ALA A 281 -12.02 25.43 -27.20
N LYS A 282 -12.69 26.50 -26.74
CA LYS A 282 -12.02 27.64 -26.10
C LYS A 282 -11.37 27.24 -24.77
N ARG A 283 -12.05 26.44 -23.95
CA ARG A 283 -11.53 25.90 -22.69
C ARG A 283 -10.25 25.09 -22.91
N LEU A 284 -10.25 24.21 -23.91
CA LEU A 284 -9.10 23.39 -24.25
C LEU A 284 -7.93 24.26 -24.74
N GLU A 285 -8.21 25.21 -25.64
CA GLU A 285 -7.24 26.15 -26.18
C GLU A 285 -6.54 26.95 -25.09
N ASP A 286 -7.30 27.57 -24.19
CA ASP A 286 -6.75 28.39 -23.11
C ASP A 286 -5.87 27.56 -22.17
N ARG A 287 -6.34 26.38 -21.77
CA ARG A 287 -5.60 25.50 -20.85
C ARG A 287 -4.32 24.95 -21.45
N VAL A 288 -4.39 24.36 -22.65
CA VAL A 288 -3.22 23.72 -23.28
C VAL A 288 -2.19 24.77 -23.70
N THR A 289 -2.63 25.96 -24.12
CA THR A 289 -1.70 27.07 -24.43
C THR A 289 -0.94 27.51 -23.19
N TYR A 290 -1.63 27.70 -22.06
CA TYR A 290 -0.99 28.00 -20.78
C TYR A 290 -0.02 26.89 -20.34
N ASP A 291 -0.42 25.62 -20.41
CA ASP A 291 0.45 24.50 -20.07
C ASP A 291 1.71 24.48 -20.95
N MET A 292 1.58 24.73 -22.26
CA MET A 292 2.74 24.83 -23.18
C MET A 292 3.65 26.02 -22.88
N GLU A 293 3.12 27.17 -22.47
CA GLU A 293 3.91 28.33 -22.04
C GLU A 293 4.74 27.98 -20.79
N MET A 294 4.10 27.39 -19.78
CA MET A 294 4.76 26.94 -18.55
C MET A 294 5.85 25.90 -18.84
N MET A 295 5.58 24.95 -19.75
CA MET A 295 6.57 23.98 -20.22
C MET A 295 7.79 24.63 -20.90
N ARG A 296 7.61 25.72 -21.66
CA ARG A 296 8.72 26.44 -22.32
C ARG A 296 9.56 27.25 -21.35
N GLU A 297 8.91 27.91 -20.38
CA GLU A 297 9.58 28.83 -19.45
C GLU A 297 10.23 28.09 -18.28
N LEU A 298 9.52 27.13 -17.68
CA LEU A 298 9.93 26.45 -16.45
C LEU A 298 10.35 25.00 -16.66
N GLY A 299 10.10 24.43 -17.84
CA GLY A 299 10.32 23.00 -18.10
C GLY A 299 9.29 22.08 -17.42
N TYR A 300 8.24 22.64 -16.82
CA TYR A 300 7.20 21.91 -16.10
C TYR A 300 5.86 22.66 -16.13
N CYS A 301 4.74 21.94 -16.04
CA CYS A 301 3.41 22.50 -15.81
C CYS A 301 2.61 21.64 -14.82
N SER A 302 1.58 22.21 -14.20
CA SER A 302 0.69 21.41 -13.34
C SER A 302 -0.07 20.37 -14.16
N GLY A 303 -0.06 19.12 -13.72
CA GLY A 303 -0.70 18.03 -14.44
C GLY A 303 0.07 17.58 -15.69
N ILE A 304 1.40 17.78 -15.71
CA ILE A 304 2.29 17.40 -16.83
C ILE A 304 2.13 15.93 -17.24
N GLU A 305 1.73 15.04 -16.33
CA GLU A 305 1.51 13.62 -16.62
C GLU A 305 0.45 13.38 -17.71
N ASN A 306 -0.48 14.32 -17.92
CA ASN A 306 -1.49 14.24 -18.98
C ASN A 306 -0.88 14.36 -20.38
N TYR A 307 0.38 14.77 -20.48
CA TYR A 307 1.15 14.88 -21.71
C TYR A 307 2.23 13.79 -21.84
N SER A 308 2.28 12.82 -20.91
CA SER A 308 3.30 11.75 -20.86
C SER A 308 3.55 11.05 -22.20
N ARG A 309 2.50 10.75 -22.96
CA ARG A 309 2.62 10.13 -24.29
C ARG A 309 3.56 10.91 -25.23
N TYR A 310 3.51 12.24 -25.19
CA TYR A 310 4.34 13.09 -26.03
C TYR A 310 5.81 13.05 -25.61
N PHE A 311 6.09 13.07 -24.30
CA PHE A 311 7.45 13.00 -23.77
C PHE A 311 8.11 11.65 -24.06
N ASP A 312 7.34 10.57 -24.00
CA ASP A 312 7.81 9.22 -24.32
C ASP A 312 7.96 8.96 -25.83
N GLY A 313 7.48 9.86 -26.70
CA GLY A 313 7.41 9.63 -28.15
C GLY A 313 6.52 8.45 -28.55
N ARG A 314 5.52 8.11 -27.71
CA ARG A 314 4.67 6.93 -27.87
C ARG A 314 3.56 7.16 -28.89
N ALA A 315 3.21 6.11 -29.64
CA ALA A 315 2.05 6.14 -30.54
C ALA A 315 0.73 6.20 -29.74
N THR A 316 -0.30 6.82 -30.32
CA THR A 316 -1.66 6.88 -29.74
C THR A 316 -2.18 5.49 -29.38
N GLY A 317 -2.75 5.35 -28.19
CA GLY A 317 -3.32 4.09 -27.70
C GLY A 317 -2.31 3.06 -27.17
N SER A 318 -1.01 3.28 -27.40
CA SER A 318 0.04 2.39 -26.87
C SER A 318 0.00 2.35 -25.33
N ARG A 319 0.43 1.21 -24.76
CA ARG A 319 0.56 1.09 -23.31
C ARG A 319 1.62 2.08 -22.79
N PRO A 320 1.46 2.62 -21.58
CA PRO A 320 2.52 3.35 -20.91
C PRO A 320 3.62 2.41 -20.43
N PHE A 321 4.79 2.98 -20.17
CA PHE A 321 5.83 2.31 -19.38
C PHE A 321 5.36 2.18 -17.93
N CYS A 322 5.66 1.06 -17.30
CA CYS A 322 5.25 0.74 -15.94
C CYS A 322 6.41 0.03 -15.21
N LEU A 323 6.24 -0.33 -13.94
CA LEU A 323 7.32 -0.96 -13.17
C LEU A 323 7.78 -2.28 -13.78
N LEU A 324 6.88 -3.02 -14.43
CA LEU A 324 7.21 -4.29 -15.07
C LEU A 324 8.26 -4.12 -16.17
N ASP A 325 8.35 -2.94 -16.81
CA ASP A 325 9.35 -2.64 -17.83
C ASP A 325 10.77 -2.44 -17.26
N TYR A 326 10.90 -2.28 -15.95
CA TYR A 326 12.20 -2.14 -15.27
C TYR A 326 12.77 -3.50 -14.84
N PHE A 327 11.94 -4.54 -14.81
CA PHE A 327 12.40 -5.89 -14.50
C PHE A 327 13.10 -6.53 -15.70
N PRO A 328 14.09 -7.41 -15.47
CA PRO A 328 14.60 -8.27 -16.54
C PRO A 328 13.51 -9.25 -16.99
N GLU A 329 13.61 -9.74 -18.23
CA GLU A 329 12.59 -10.60 -18.86
C GLU A 329 12.25 -11.86 -18.03
N ASP A 330 13.22 -12.38 -17.28
CA ASP A 330 13.08 -13.61 -16.49
C ASP A 330 12.74 -13.36 -15.02
N PHE A 331 12.06 -12.27 -14.67
CA PHE A 331 11.60 -12.06 -13.30
C PHE A 331 10.47 -13.05 -12.90
N LEU A 332 10.20 -13.19 -11.61
CA LEU A 332 9.09 -13.98 -11.06
C LEU A 332 7.99 -13.02 -10.59
N LEU A 333 6.73 -13.32 -10.93
CA LEU A 333 5.58 -12.60 -10.40
C LEU A 333 4.87 -13.43 -9.33
N VAL A 334 4.70 -12.88 -8.14
CA VAL A 334 3.89 -13.47 -7.08
C VAL A 334 2.69 -12.57 -6.84
N ILE A 335 1.48 -13.09 -6.99
CA ILE A 335 0.25 -12.32 -6.75
C ILE A 335 -0.36 -12.81 -5.44
N ASP A 336 -0.20 -12.01 -4.40
CA ASP A 336 -0.76 -12.26 -3.09
C ASP A 336 -2.26 -11.95 -3.05
N GLU A 337 -3.02 -12.78 -2.33
CA GLU A 337 -4.48 -12.79 -2.30
C GLU A 337 -5.08 -12.59 -3.72
N SER A 338 -4.65 -13.45 -4.65
CA SER A 338 -4.89 -13.31 -6.10
C SER A 338 -6.36 -13.06 -6.48
N HIS A 339 -7.27 -13.70 -5.76
CA HIS A 339 -8.72 -13.60 -5.95
C HIS A 339 -9.29 -12.20 -5.66
N VAL A 340 -8.56 -11.32 -4.97
CA VAL A 340 -8.87 -9.88 -4.80
C VAL A 340 -7.98 -9.02 -5.68
N THR A 341 -6.69 -9.33 -5.73
CA THR A 341 -5.68 -8.53 -6.42
C THR A 341 -5.92 -8.48 -7.93
N LEU A 342 -6.27 -9.59 -8.57
CA LEU A 342 -6.53 -9.63 -10.01
C LEU A 342 -7.79 -8.84 -10.43
N PRO A 343 -8.95 -8.98 -9.75
CA PRO A 343 -10.10 -8.10 -10.00
C PRO A 343 -9.75 -6.61 -9.85
N GLN A 344 -8.95 -6.25 -8.86
CA GLN A 344 -8.52 -4.86 -8.66
C GLN A 344 -7.65 -4.38 -9.84
N VAL A 345 -6.64 -5.15 -10.25
CA VAL A 345 -5.81 -4.87 -11.43
C VAL A 345 -6.69 -4.62 -12.66
N ARG A 346 -7.68 -5.48 -12.90
CA ARG A 346 -8.62 -5.36 -14.02
C ARG A 346 -9.47 -4.07 -13.95
N ALA A 347 -9.88 -3.67 -12.75
CA ALA A 347 -10.75 -2.51 -12.54
C ALA A 347 -10.03 -1.16 -12.72
N MET A 348 -8.71 -1.09 -12.52
CA MET A 348 -7.97 0.19 -12.50
C MET A 348 -8.13 0.98 -13.82
N TYR A 349 -8.02 0.33 -14.97
CA TYR A 349 -8.20 0.98 -16.28
C TYR A 349 -9.62 1.48 -16.50
N GLY A 350 -10.63 0.69 -16.13
CA GLY A 350 -12.04 1.06 -16.30
C GLY A 350 -12.40 2.33 -15.52
N GLY A 351 -11.94 2.42 -14.27
CA GLY A 351 -12.14 3.60 -13.43
C GLY A 351 -11.42 4.84 -13.96
N ASP A 352 -10.14 4.71 -14.33
CA ASP A 352 -9.37 5.84 -14.87
C ASP A 352 -9.95 6.35 -16.19
N ARG A 353 -10.30 5.44 -17.10
CA ARG A 353 -10.88 5.80 -18.40
C ARG A 353 -12.22 6.51 -18.25
N SER A 354 -13.12 6.00 -17.40
CA SER A 354 -14.44 6.61 -17.20
C SER A 354 -14.33 8.06 -16.68
N ARG A 355 -13.34 8.33 -15.81
CA ARG A 355 -13.07 9.69 -15.32
C ARG A 355 -12.52 10.59 -16.43
N LYS A 356 -11.56 10.09 -17.22
CA LYS A 356 -10.87 10.88 -18.25
C LYS A 356 -11.72 11.16 -19.49
N ILE A 357 -12.65 10.28 -19.84
CA ILE A 357 -13.58 10.52 -20.95
C ILE A 357 -14.31 11.85 -20.77
N ASN A 358 -14.86 12.10 -19.57
CA ASN A 358 -15.55 13.37 -19.30
C ASN A 358 -14.61 14.58 -19.43
N LEU A 359 -13.37 14.49 -18.95
CA LEU A 359 -12.40 15.58 -19.09
C LEU A 359 -12.10 15.88 -20.56
N VAL A 360 -11.98 14.85 -21.40
CA VAL A 360 -11.73 15.01 -22.83
C VAL A 360 -12.97 15.53 -23.55
N GLU A 361 -14.14 14.92 -23.34
CA GLU A 361 -15.39 15.27 -24.04
C GLU A 361 -15.88 16.70 -23.77
N TYR A 362 -15.50 17.26 -22.62
CA TYR A 362 -15.82 18.61 -22.20
C TYR A 362 -14.62 19.58 -22.29
N GLY A 363 -13.56 19.22 -23.02
CA GLY A 363 -12.47 20.14 -23.37
C GLY A 363 -11.59 20.58 -22.20
N PHE A 364 -11.51 19.81 -21.11
CA PHE A 364 -10.55 20.04 -20.03
C PHE A 364 -9.16 19.47 -20.33
N ARG A 365 -9.08 18.41 -21.16
CA ARG A 365 -7.82 17.75 -21.54
C ARG A 365 -7.85 17.29 -22.99
N LEU A 366 -6.66 17.18 -23.60
CA LEU A 366 -6.49 16.56 -24.92
C LEU A 366 -6.82 15.07 -24.88
N PRO A 367 -7.21 14.44 -26.01
CA PRO A 367 -7.41 13.00 -26.10
C PRO A 367 -6.21 12.18 -25.64
N ALA A 368 -4.99 12.69 -25.85
CA ALA A 368 -3.74 12.07 -25.40
C ALA A 368 -3.66 11.86 -23.88
N ALA A 369 -4.43 12.60 -23.07
CA ALA A 369 -4.48 12.40 -21.64
C ALA A 369 -5.03 11.01 -21.25
N MET A 370 -5.82 10.37 -22.13
CA MET A 370 -6.27 8.98 -21.95
C MET A 370 -5.16 7.94 -22.14
N ASP A 371 -4.05 8.31 -22.77
CA ASP A 371 -2.88 7.43 -22.95
C ASP A 371 -1.93 7.49 -21.73
N ASN A 372 -2.18 8.39 -20.78
CA ASN A 372 -1.61 8.35 -19.43
C ASN A 372 -2.52 7.49 -18.52
N ARG A 373 -2.36 6.18 -18.49
CA ARG A 373 -3.33 5.28 -17.84
C ARG A 373 -2.63 4.14 -17.13
N PRO A 374 -3.29 3.39 -16.25
CA PRO A 374 -2.79 2.07 -15.91
C PRO A 374 -2.86 1.13 -17.12
N LEU A 375 -2.14 0.01 -17.05
CA LEU A 375 -2.28 -1.07 -18.01
C LEU A 375 -3.73 -1.58 -18.08
N LYS A 376 -4.15 -1.96 -19.28
CA LYS A 376 -5.33 -2.83 -19.46
C LYS A 376 -5.00 -4.22 -18.92
N PHE A 377 -6.02 -4.99 -18.60
CA PHE A 377 -5.81 -6.34 -18.09
C PHE A 377 -5.09 -7.22 -19.12
N GLU A 378 -5.45 -7.10 -20.40
CA GLU A 378 -4.81 -7.86 -21.48
C GLU A 378 -3.34 -7.47 -21.68
N GLU A 379 -3.00 -6.19 -21.47
CA GLU A 379 -1.62 -5.71 -21.52
C GLU A 379 -0.81 -6.27 -20.33
N PHE A 380 -1.40 -6.28 -19.13
CA PHE A 380 -0.78 -6.90 -17.96
C PHE A 380 -0.55 -8.40 -18.17
N GLU A 381 -1.53 -9.12 -18.70
CA GLU A 381 -1.41 -10.54 -19.02
C GLU A 381 -0.29 -10.83 -20.03
N SER A 382 -0.16 -10.01 -21.08
CA SER A 382 0.92 -10.20 -22.06
C SER A 382 2.33 -9.96 -21.50
N MET A 383 2.43 -9.29 -20.36
CA MET A 383 3.68 -8.97 -19.68
C MET A 383 3.94 -9.88 -18.47
N GLN A 384 3.04 -10.83 -18.16
CA GLN A 384 3.26 -11.75 -17.06
C GLN A 384 4.43 -12.68 -17.39
N PRO A 385 5.46 -12.76 -16.54
CA PRO A 385 6.43 -13.82 -16.61
C PRO A 385 5.84 -15.07 -15.94
N ASP A 386 6.69 -16.01 -15.54
CA ASP A 386 6.25 -17.08 -14.66
C ASP A 386 5.61 -16.49 -13.40
N THR A 387 4.40 -16.97 -13.09
CA THR A 387 3.52 -16.36 -12.10
C THR A 387 3.02 -17.40 -11.10
N ILE A 388 3.17 -17.08 -9.80
CA ILE A 388 2.57 -17.83 -8.70
C ILE A 388 1.41 -17.03 -8.13
N TYR A 389 0.20 -17.56 -8.24
CA TYR A 389 -0.99 -17.03 -7.59
C TYR A 389 -1.09 -17.61 -6.17
N VAL A 390 -1.18 -16.74 -5.17
CA VAL A 390 -1.23 -17.14 -3.76
C VAL A 390 -2.62 -16.80 -3.23
N SER A 391 -3.38 -17.82 -2.82
CA SER A 391 -4.74 -17.62 -2.31
C SER A 391 -5.24 -18.82 -1.51
N ALA A 392 -6.07 -18.58 -0.48
CA ALA A 392 -6.83 -19.65 0.17
C ALA A 392 -8.08 -20.07 -0.63
N THR A 393 -8.50 -19.21 -1.55
CA THR A 393 -9.73 -19.29 -2.34
C THR A 393 -9.47 -18.77 -3.76
N PRO A 394 -8.64 -19.44 -4.57
CA PRO A 394 -8.35 -18.97 -5.94
C PRO A 394 -9.64 -18.81 -6.74
N ALA A 395 -9.68 -17.79 -7.61
CA ALA A 395 -10.79 -17.62 -8.52
C ALA A 395 -10.59 -18.41 -9.82
N ASP A 396 -11.62 -18.42 -10.66
CA ASP A 396 -11.66 -19.25 -11.87
C ASP A 396 -10.53 -18.89 -12.83
N TYR A 397 -10.12 -17.62 -12.84
CA TYR A 397 -9.03 -17.14 -13.69
C TYR A 397 -7.71 -17.84 -13.36
N GLU A 398 -7.33 -17.89 -12.09
CA GLU A 398 -6.08 -18.51 -11.66
C GLU A 398 -6.07 -20.02 -11.94
N LEU A 399 -7.21 -20.68 -11.72
CA LEU A 399 -7.37 -22.11 -11.98
C LEU A 399 -7.30 -22.43 -13.49
N GLN A 400 -7.91 -21.58 -14.34
CA GLN A 400 -7.84 -21.72 -15.79
C GLN A 400 -6.43 -21.46 -16.31
N ARG A 401 -5.76 -20.39 -15.84
CA ARG A 401 -4.41 -20.02 -16.27
C ARG A 401 -3.36 -21.05 -15.87
N SER A 402 -3.51 -21.66 -14.70
CA SER A 402 -2.61 -22.72 -14.22
C SER A 402 -2.89 -24.09 -14.84
N GLU A 403 -3.88 -24.23 -15.74
CA GLU A 403 -4.30 -25.52 -16.32
C GLU A 403 -4.60 -26.60 -15.24
N GLY A 404 -4.97 -26.16 -14.04
CA GLY A 404 -5.21 -27.03 -12.88
C GLY A 404 -3.97 -27.38 -12.04
N VAL A 405 -2.80 -26.79 -12.29
CA VAL A 405 -1.59 -26.93 -11.45
C VAL A 405 -1.79 -26.19 -10.12
N VAL A 406 -2.36 -26.91 -9.15
CA VAL A 406 -2.64 -26.42 -7.80
C VAL A 406 -1.75 -27.13 -6.78
N VAL A 407 -0.92 -26.35 -6.11
CA VAL A 407 -0.07 -26.79 -5.00
C VAL A 407 -0.76 -26.46 -3.68
N GLU A 408 -1.12 -27.48 -2.91
CA GLU A 408 -1.81 -27.30 -1.63
C GLU A 408 -0.85 -27.04 -0.46
N GLN A 409 -1.19 -26.09 0.41
CA GLN A 409 -0.53 -25.85 1.69
C GLN A 409 -1.56 -25.61 2.80
N LEU A 410 -2.08 -26.71 3.36
CA LEU A 410 -3.16 -26.80 4.34
C LEU A 410 -2.65 -26.99 5.79
N ILE A 411 -1.45 -27.50 5.99
CA ILE A 411 -0.92 -27.81 7.33
C ILE A 411 -0.29 -26.55 7.94
N ARG A 412 -0.69 -26.23 9.18
CA ARG A 412 -0.11 -25.12 9.94
C ARG A 412 1.10 -25.62 10.75
N PRO A 413 2.23 -24.88 10.80
CA PRO A 413 3.40 -25.27 11.59
C PRO A 413 3.11 -25.57 13.07
N THR A 414 2.09 -24.91 13.65
CA THR A 414 1.69 -25.11 15.05
C THR A 414 0.65 -26.20 15.27
N GLY A 415 0.27 -26.93 14.23
CA GLY A 415 -0.78 -27.96 14.28
C GLY A 415 -2.19 -27.41 14.48
N LEU A 416 -2.41 -26.09 14.35
CA LEU A 416 -3.75 -25.50 14.43
C LEU A 416 -4.67 -26.03 13.34
N LEU A 417 -5.91 -26.32 13.73
CA LEU A 417 -6.93 -26.92 12.88
C LEU A 417 -7.86 -25.86 12.30
N ASP A 418 -8.43 -26.13 11.12
CA ASP A 418 -9.59 -25.41 10.60
C ASP A 418 -10.77 -25.57 11.58
N PRO A 419 -11.57 -24.53 11.83
CA PRO A 419 -12.55 -24.51 12.92
C PRO A 419 -13.72 -25.48 12.66
N ILE A 420 -14.45 -25.82 13.72
CA ILE A 420 -15.71 -26.56 13.60
C ILE A 420 -16.80 -25.60 13.12
N ILE A 421 -17.60 -26.01 12.13
CA ILE A 421 -18.74 -25.23 11.62
C ILE A 421 -20.04 -25.87 12.14
N GLU A 422 -20.88 -25.07 12.80
CA GLU A 422 -22.24 -25.45 13.19
C GLU A 422 -23.26 -24.60 12.42
N VAL A 423 -24.29 -25.23 11.86
CA VAL A 423 -25.44 -24.52 11.28
C VAL A 423 -26.58 -24.53 12.29
N ARG A 424 -27.09 -23.35 12.65
CA ARG A 424 -28.20 -23.18 13.60
C ARG A 424 -29.36 -22.41 12.95
N PRO A 425 -30.63 -22.66 13.35
CA PRO A 425 -31.77 -21.94 12.79
C PRO A 425 -31.68 -20.43 13.02
N SER A 426 -32.25 -19.62 12.12
CA SER A 426 -32.29 -18.15 12.28
C SER A 426 -33.26 -17.71 13.39
N GLN A 427 -34.19 -18.58 13.77
CA GLN A 427 -35.12 -18.33 14.87
C GLN A 427 -34.38 -18.19 16.20
N ASN A 428 -34.61 -17.08 16.90
CA ASN A 428 -33.93 -16.73 18.17
C ASN A 428 -32.39 -16.68 18.05
N GLN A 429 -31.84 -16.42 16.85
CA GLN A 429 -30.39 -16.38 16.61
C GLN A 429 -29.62 -15.39 17.51
N VAL A 430 -30.26 -14.28 17.90
CA VAL A 430 -29.62 -13.28 18.77
C VAL A 430 -29.47 -13.81 20.20
N ASP A 431 -30.49 -14.49 20.72
CA ASP A 431 -30.43 -15.07 22.07
C ASP A 431 -29.37 -16.18 22.14
N ASP A 432 -29.34 -17.05 21.13
CA ASP A 432 -28.31 -18.10 21.03
C ASP A 432 -26.90 -17.51 20.88
N LEU A 433 -26.75 -16.42 20.12
CA LEU A 433 -25.49 -15.72 19.97
C LEU A 433 -25.01 -15.11 21.30
N LEU A 434 -25.91 -14.55 22.11
CA LEU A 434 -25.57 -14.02 23.44
C LEU A 434 -25.00 -15.12 24.34
N ASP A 435 -25.66 -16.27 24.40
CA ASP A 435 -25.19 -17.42 25.19
C ASP A 435 -23.79 -17.89 24.75
N GLU A 436 -23.51 -17.91 23.45
CA GLU A 436 -22.18 -18.28 22.95
C GLU A 436 -21.14 -17.19 23.21
N ILE A 437 -21.52 -15.90 23.11
CA ILE A 437 -20.65 -14.77 23.48
C ILE A 437 -20.23 -14.86 24.94
N GLU A 438 -21.17 -15.10 25.87
CA GLU A 438 -20.86 -15.21 27.30
C GLU A 438 -19.87 -16.35 27.59
N LYS A 439 -20.05 -17.51 26.94
CA LYS A 439 -19.13 -18.65 27.06
C LYS A 439 -17.72 -18.30 26.57
N VAL A 440 -17.61 -17.51 25.51
CA VAL A 440 -16.31 -17.07 24.95
C VAL A 440 -15.65 -16.03 25.87
N ILE A 441 -16.41 -15.06 26.37
CA ILE A 441 -15.92 -14.04 27.32
C ILE A 441 -15.40 -14.69 28.60
N ALA A 442 -16.08 -15.72 29.11
CA ALA A 442 -15.64 -16.46 30.29
C ALA A 442 -14.25 -17.12 30.15
N ARG A 443 -13.75 -17.29 28.90
CA ARG A 443 -12.42 -17.82 28.59
C ARG A 443 -11.39 -16.74 28.21
N ASP A 444 -11.74 -15.45 28.34
CA ASP A 444 -10.96 -14.31 27.85
C ASP A 444 -10.58 -14.43 26.36
N GLU A 445 -11.52 -14.91 25.56
CA GLU A 445 -11.41 -15.00 24.11
C GLU A 445 -12.28 -13.92 23.43
N ARG A 446 -12.17 -13.78 22.11
CA ARG A 446 -12.87 -12.75 21.33
C ARG A 446 -13.86 -13.33 20.32
N VAL A 447 -14.87 -12.55 19.98
CA VAL A 447 -15.94 -12.92 19.04
C VAL A 447 -15.96 -11.97 17.85
N LEU A 448 -16.06 -12.52 16.65
CA LEU A 448 -16.39 -11.77 15.45
C LEU A 448 -17.82 -12.10 15.01
N VAL A 449 -18.62 -11.08 14.72
CA VAL A 449 -19.98 -11.25 14.19
C VAL A 449 -20.07 -10.57 12.84
N THR A 450 -20.53 -11.30 11.82
CA THR A 450 -20.77 -10.76 10.47
C THR A 450 -22.25 -10.61 10.19
N THR A 451 -22.67 -9.41 9.78
CA THR A 451 -24.04 -9.09 9.38
C THR A 451 -24.10 -8.73 7.88
N LEU A 452 -25.29 -8.54 7.32
CA LEU A 452 -25.46 -8.16 5.91
C LEU A 452 -25.46 -6.66 5.67
N THR A 453 -25.86 -5.86 6.67
CA THR A 453 -26.07 -4.42 6.50
C THR A 453 -25.45 -3.60 7.62
N LYS A 454 -25.06 -2.36 7.30
CA LYS A 454 -24.54 -1.39 8.28
C LYS A 454 -25.52 -1.16 9.42
N ARG A 455 -26.81 -1.03 9.08
CA ARG A 455 -27.87 -0.84 10.06
C ARG A 455 -27.95 -2.01 11.05
N MET A 456 -27.91 -3.25 10.56
CA MET A 456 -27.93 -4.43 11.44
C MET A 456 -26.68 -4.50 12.33
N ALA A 457 -25.51 -4.17 11.80
CA ALA A 457 -24.28 -4.11 12.60
C ALA A 457 -24.38 -3.08 13.73
N GLU A 458 -24.90 -1.89 13.43
CA GLU A 458 -25.14 -0.82 14.42
C GLU A 458 -26.20 -1.19 15.46
N GLU A 459 -27.33 -1.75 15.02
CA GLU A 459 -28.42 -2.16 15.90
C GLU A 459 -27.99 -3.30 16.83
N LEU A 460 -27.30 -4.32 16.30
CA LEU A 460 -26.76 -5.41 17.11
C LEU A 460 -25.71 -4.91 18.10
N ASN A 461 -24.80 -4.04 17.68
CA ASN A 461 -23.81 -3.45 18.58
C ASN A 461 -24.47 -2.67 19.72
N LYS A 462 -25.47 -1.82 19.42
CA LYS A 462 -26.23 -1.09 20.45
C LYS A 462 -26.92 -2.06 21.42
N TYR A 463 -27.51 -3.13 20.90
CA TYR A 463 -28.16 -4.14 21.72
C TYR A 463 -27.17 -4.83 22.67
N LEU A 464 -26.01 -5.28 22.18
CA LEU A 464 -24.95 -5.88 23.00
C LEU A 464 -24.45 -4.93 24.09
N VAL A 465 -24.19 -3.66 23.74
CA VAL A 465 -23.73 -2.63 24.70
C VAL A 465 -24.78 -2.36 25.78
N ASN A 466 -26.06 -2.31 25.42
CA ASN A 466 -27.15 -2.10 26.39
C ASN A 466 -27.28 -3.25 27.40
N LEU A 467 -26.86 -4.46 27.02
CA LEU A 467 -26.79 -5.62 27.90
C LEU A 467 -25.49 -5.70 28.72
N GLY A 468 -24.60 -4.71 28.59
CA GLY A 468 -23.32 -4.65 29.31
C GLY A 468 -22.18 -5.42 28.64
N ILE A 469 -22.37 -5.93 27.42
CA ILE A 469 -21.29 -6.60 26.65
C ILE A 469 -20.42 -5.52 26.01
N ARG A 470 -19.10 -5.63 26.18
CA ARG A 470 -18.13 -4.73 25.55
C ARG A 470 -18.04 -5.05 24.06
N ALA A 471 -18.80 -4.34 23.25
CA ALA A 471 -18.86 -4.51 21.80
C ALA A 471 -18.51 -3.22 21.05
N ARG A 472 -17.89 -3.38 19.87
CA ARG A 472 -17.70 -2.31 18.88
C ARG A 472 -18.18 -2.80 17.51
N TYR A 473 -18.45 -1.88 16.61
CA TYR A 473 -18.79 -2.20 15.22
C TYR A 473 -17.85 -1.55 14.22
N ILE A 474 -17.74 -2.13 13.03
CA ILE A 474 -16.88 -1.67 11.94
C ILE A 474 -17.59 -1.80 10.58
N HIS A 475 -17.51 -0.76 9.75
CA HIS A 475 -18.10 -0.74 8.41
C HIS A 475 -17.25 0.08 7.42
N SER A 476 -17.73 0.22 6.18
CA SER A 476 -17.03 0.83 5.04
C SER A 476 -16.60 2.29 5.22
N ASP A 477 -17.25 3.05 6.10
CA ASP A 477 -17.02 4.50 6.23
C ASP A 477 -16.12 4.84 7.43
N VAL A 478 -15.77 3.84 8.25
CA VAL A 478 -14.74 3.97 9.28
C VAL A 478 -13.40 4.18 8.58
N GLU A 479 -12.67 5.22 8.99
CA GLU A 479 -11.37 5.56 8.42
C GLU A 479 -10.34 4.45 8.69
N THR A 480 -9.37 4.28 7.79
CA THR A 480 -8.38 3.19 7.89
C THR A 480 -7.60 3.21 9.21
N LEU A 481 -7.25 4.40 9.72
CA LEU A 481 -6.55 4.53 11.00
C LEU A 481 -7.43 4.07 12.18
N GLU A 482 -8.68 4.52 12.20
CA GLU A 482 -9.65 4.11 13.23
C GLU A 482 -9.90 2.59 13.19
N ARG A 483 -9.94 1.98 12.00
CA ARG A 483 -10.05 0.51 11.88
C ARG A 483 -8.87 -0.21 12.53
N VAL A 484 -7.65 0.27 12.32
CA VAL A 484 -6.44 -0.29 12.94
C VAL A 484 -6.53 -0.19 14.47
N GLU A 485 -7.00 0.94 14.99
CA GLU A 485 -7.21 1.15 16.42
C GLU A 485 -8.27 0.20 16.99
N ILE A 486 -9.44 0.09 16.36
CA ILE A 486 -10.50 -0.84 16.77
C ILE A 486 -9.96 -2.28 16.82
N MET A 487 -9.18 -2.69 15.82
CA MET A 487 -8.63 -4.04 15.77
C MET A 487 -7.55 -4.26 16.83
N ARG A 488 -6.72 -3.26 17.12
CA ARG A 488 -5.77 -3.29 18.23
C ARG A 488 -6.48 -3.42 19.57
N ASP A 489 -7.53 -2.64 19.79
CA ASP A 489 -8.31 -2.61 21.01
C ASP A 489 -9.00 -3.95 21.30
N LEU A 490 -9.47 -4.64 20.24
CA LEU A 490 -9.98 -6.01 20.34
C LEU A 490 -8.91 -6.98 20.87
N ARG A 491 -7.69 -6.91 20.31
CA ARG A 491 -6.56 -7.75 20.73
C ARG A 491 -6.08 -7.44 22.14
N LEU A 492 -6.13 -6.17 22.55
CA LEU A 492 -5.80 -5.75 23.91
C LEU A 492 -6.86 -6.20 24.92
N GLY A 493 -8.06 -6.56 24.47
CA GLY A 493 -9.17 -6.93 25.34
C GLY A 493 -9.89 -5.74 25.96
N LEU A 494 -9.80 -4.57 25.31
CA LEU A 494 -10.60 -3.41 25.69
C LEU A 494 -12.09 -3.65 25.42
N PHE A 495 -12.39 -4.47 24.41
CA PHE A 495 -13.71 -5.01 24.15
C PHE A 495 -13.62 -6.46 23.65
N ASP A 496 -14.72 -7.19 23.68
CA ASP A 496 -14.76 -8.64 23.49
C ASP A 496 -15.39 -9.06 22.14
N VAL A 497 -16.31 -8.24 21.63
CA VAL A 497 -17.10 -8.55 20.43
C VAL A 497 -16.92 -7.47 19.36
N LEU A 498 -16.54 -7.87 18.14
CA LEU A 498 -16.50 -7.00 16.97
C LEU A 498 -17.62 -7.37 15.99
N VAL A 499 -18.52 -6.44 15.73
CA VAL A 499 -19.62 -6.61 14.75
C VAL A 499 -19.26 -5.90 13.45
N GLY A 500 -19.28 -6.60 12.32
CA GLY A 500 -19.03 -5.95 11.03
C GLY A 500 -19.81 -6.56 9.88
N ILE A 501 -19.70 -5.94 8.71
CA ILE A 501 -20.33 -6.44 7.48
C ILE A 501 -19.33 -7.31 6.71
N ASN A 502 -18.19 -6.71 6.39
CA ASN A 502 -17.11 -7.34 5.67
C ASN A 502 -15.82 -7.18 6.48
N LEU A 503 -15.63 -8.10 7.44
CA LEU A 503 -14.43 -8.20 8.27
C LEU A 503 -13.23 -8.79 7.49
N LEU A 504 -13.38 -9.02 6.18
CA LEU A 504 -12.41 -9.74 5.35
C LEU A 504 -11.32 -8.85 4.76
N ARG A 505 -11.46 -7.52 4.84
CA ARG A 505 -10.59 -6.59 4.08
C ARG A 505 -9.18 -6.43 4.64
N GLU A 506 -8.97 -6.77 5.90
CA GLU A 506 -7.71 -6.50 6.57
C GLU A 506 -7.00 -7.83 6.82
N GLY A 507 -5.74 -7.94 6.38
CA GLY A 507 -4.84 -9.07 6.63
C GLY A 507 -4.50 -9.26 8.11
N LEU A 508 -5.38 -8.87 9.01
CA LEU A 508 -5.20 -8.89 10.45
C LEU A 508 -5.39 -10.30 10.99
N ASP A 509 -4.29 -10.77 11.56
CA ASP A 509 -4.15 -12.04 12.23
C ASP A 509 -4.60 -11.87 13.69
N LEU A 510 -5.74 -12.48 14.05
CA LEU A 510 -6.37 -12.38 15.37
C LEU A 510 -6.38 -13.75 16.08
N PRO A 511 -5.28 -14.18 16.72
CA PRO A 511 -5.26 -15.42 17.50
C PRO A 511 -6.29 -15.44 18.62
N GLU A 512 -6.64 -14.27 19.17
CA GLU A 512 -7.53 -14.13 20.33
C GLU A 512 -9.00 -14.49 19.98
N VAL A 513 -9.36 -14.54 18.70
CA VAL A 513 -10.71 -14.88 18.24
C VAL A 513 -10.93 -16.39 18.26
N SER A 514 -11.88 -16.86 19.06
CA SER A 514 -12.28 -18.28 19.10
C SER A 514 -13.67 -18.55 18.51
N LEU A 515 -14.50 -17.52 18.35
CA LEU A 515 -15.84 -17.65 17.75
C LEU A 515 -16.04 -16.67 16.60
N VAL A 516 -16.53 -17.18 15.49
CA VAL A 516 -17.04 -16.37 14.36
C VAL A 516 -18.50 -16.72 14.14
N ALA A 517 -19.39 -15.73 14.28
CA ALA A 517 -20.81 -15.86 14.01
C ALA A 517 -21.17 -15.21 12.67
N ILE A 518 -21.87 -15.94 11.81
CA ILE A 518 -22.33 -15.48 10.50
C ILE A 518 -23.86 -15.45 10.54
N LEU A 519 -24.41 -14.24 10.70
CA LEU A 519 -25.85 -14.03 10.65
C LEU A 519 -26.33 -14.06 9.20
N ASP A 520 -27.55 -14.58 8.99
CA ASP A 520 -28.17 -14.69 7.68
C ASP A 520 -27.26 -15.38 6.64
N ALA A 521 -26.67 -16.53 7.03
CA ALA A 521 -25.70 -17.25 6.21
C ALA A 521 -26.30 -17.79 4.90
N ASP A 522 -27.62 -17.98 4.85
CA ASP A 522 -28.37 -18.49 3.70
C ASP A 522 -28.77 -17.42 2.65
N LYS A 523 -28.43 -16.15 2.91
CA LYS A 523 -28.68 -15.04 1.99
C LYS A 523 -27.54 -14.91 1.00
N GLU A 524 -27.64 -15.66 -0.09
CA GLU A 524 -26.63 -15.61 -1.15
C GLU A 524 -26.39 -14.20 -1.69
N GLY A 525 -25.16 -13.96 -2.10
CA GLY A 525 -24.67 -12.68 -2.56
C GLY A 525 -23.17 -12.56 -2.32
N PHE A 526 -22.59 -11.39 -2.56
CA PHE A 526 -21.15 -11.19 -2.43
C PHE A 526 -20.61 -11.60 -1.05
N LEU A 527 -21.30 -11.21 0.02
CA LEU A 527 -20.90 -11.44 1.43
C LEU A 527 -21.11 -12.89 1.91
N ARG A 528 -21.83 -13.72 1.15
CA ARG A 528 -22.16 -15.12 1.48
C ARG A 528 -21.83 -16.08 0.33
N SER A 529 -20.96 -15.64 -0.57
CA SER A 529 -20.37 -16.52 -1.58
C SER A 529 -19.43 -17.53 -0.93
N GLU A 530 -19.20 -18.66 -1.59
CA GLU A 530 -18.22 -19.68 -1.17
C GLU A 530 -16.88 -19.05 -0.73
N ARG A 531 -16.34 -18.12 -1.52
CA ARG A 531 -15.07 -17.43 -1.23
C ARG A 531 -15.17 -16.59 0.05
N ALA A 532 -16.21 -15.78 0.19
CA ALA A 532 -16.40 -14.94 1.37
C ALA A 532 -16.61 -15.77 2.64
N LEU A 533 -17.35 -16.86 2.56
CA LEU A 533 -17.59 -17.77 3.68
C LEU A 533 -16.30 -18.48 4.11
N VAL A 534 -15.52 -19.06 3.18
CA VAL A 534 -14.23 -19.70 3.49
C VAL A 534 -13.27 -18.72 4.17
N GLN A 535 -13.20 -17.47 3.70
CA GLN A 535 -12.36 -16.45 4.35
C GLN A 535 -12.85 -16.06 5.74
N THR A 536 -14.17 -15.96 5.92
CA THR A 536 -14.79 -15.63 7.22
C THR A 536 -14.51 -16.75 8.23
N VAL A 537 -14.70 -18.00 7.81
CA VAL A 537 -14.36 -19.21 8.59
C VAL A 537 -12.89 -19.22 8.98
N GLY A 538 -12.00 -18.86 8.06
CA GLY A 538 -10.55 -18.79 8.29
C GLY A 538 -10.12 -17.86 9.43
N ARG A 539 -10.97 -16.92 9.87
CA ARG A 539 -10.68 -16.03 11.02
C ARG A 539 -10.69 -16.75 12.35
N ALA A 540 -11.44 -17.85 12.50
CA ALA A 540 -11.42 -18.69 13.70
C ALA A 540 -10.28 -19.72 13.70
N ALA A 541 -9.57 -19.90 12.58
CA ALA A 541 -8.56 -20.96 12.43
C ALA A 541 -7.21 -20.66 13.13
N ARG A 542 -7.11 -19.53 13.83
CA ARG A 542 -5.90 -19.10 14.57
C ARG A 542 -5.96 -19.42 16.06
N ASN A 543 -7.06 -19.99 16.52
CA ASN A 543 -7.31 -20.33 17.91
C ASN A 543 -7.57 -21.83 18.07
N VAL A 544 -7.09 -22.43 19.16
CA VAL A 544 -7.26 -23.87 19.44
C VAL A 544 -8.75 -24.21 19.65
N ASN A 545 -9.52 -23.28 20.19
CA ASN A 545 -10.96 -23.37 20.43
C ASN A 545 -11.79 -22.79 19.27
N GLY A 546 -11.18 -22.60 18.09
CA GLY A 546 -11.82 -22.00 16.92
C GLY A 546 -13.12 -22.70 16.52
N LYS A 547 -14.21 -21.93 16.50
CA LYS A 547 -15.57 -22.35 16.15
C LYS A 547 -16.25 -21.31 15.27
N VAL A 548 -17.09 -21.78 14.34
CA VAL A 548 -17.93 -20.95 13.49
C VAL A 548 -19.39 -21.36 13.65
N ILE A 549 -20.28 -20.39 13.79
CA ILE A 549 -21.73 -20.61 13.80
C ILE A 549 -22.33 -19.89 12.59
N MET A 550 -22.99 -20.63 11.72
CA MET A 550 -23.75 -20.11 10.60
C MET A 550 -25.24 -20.14 10.96
N TYR A 551 -25.85 -18.97 11.14
CA TYR A 551 -27.29 -18.86 11.36
C TYR A 551 -28.02 -18.83 10.02
N ALA A 552 -28.82 -19.85 9.76
CA ALA A 552 -29.49 -20.08 8.49
C ALA A 552 -30.68 -21.02 8.63
N ASP A 553 -31.72 -20.82 7.82
CA ASP A 553 -32.88 -21.71 7.77
C ASP A 553 -32.74 -22.80 6.70
N ARG A 554 -31.83 -22.62 5.76
CA ARG A 554 -31.47 -23.60 4.72
C ARG A 554 -29.97 -23.60 4.46
N VAL A 555 -29.42 -24.74 4.06
CA VAL A 555 -28.03 -24.83 3.59
C VAL A 555 -28.00 -24.51 2.10
N THR A 556 -27.30 -23.43 1.71
CA THR A 556 -27.08 -23.06 0.31
C THR A 556 -25.89 -23.81 -0.29
N ASP A 557 -25.74 -23.80 -1.61
CA ASP A 557 -24.59 -24.41 -2.29
C ASP A 557 -23.25 -23.80 -1.80
N SER A 558 -23.23 -22.48 -1.59
CA SER A 558 -22.06 -21.76 -1.06
C SER A 558 -21.70 -22.23 0.36
N MET A 559 -22.70 -22.47 1.21
CA MET A 559 -22.49 -23.00 2.56
C MET A 559 -21.99 -24.44 2.52
N GLN A 560 -22.63 -25.30 1.72
CA GLN A 560 -22.28 -26.71 1.62
C GLN A 560 -20.82 -26.88 1.17
N LYS A 561 -20.41 -26.20 0.10
CA LYS A 561 -19.01 -26.24 -0.38
C LYS A 561 -18.02 -25.74 0.67
N THR A 562 -18.37 -24.69 1.41
CA THR A 562 -17.53 -24.16 2.49
C THR A 562 -17.35 -25.18 3.60
N MET A 563 -18.44 -25.84 4.02
CA MET A 563 -18.41 -26.89 5.04
C MET A 563 -17.57 -28.09 4.59
N ASP A 564 -17.84 -28.61 3.39
CA ASP A 564 -17.14 -29.77 2.84
C ASP A 564 -15.63 -29.51 2.73
N GLU A 565 -15.23 -28.33 2.26
CA GLU A 565 -13.82 -27.96 2.13
C GLU A 565 -13.14 -27.75 3.49
N THR A 566 -13.86 -27.17 4.46
CA THR A 566 -13.35 -26.99 5.84
C THR A 566 -13.16 -28.34 6.53
N ASP A 567 -14.11 -29.26 6.38
CA ASP A 567 -14.03 -30.60 6.94
C ASP A 567 -12.92 -31.43 6.29
N ARG A 568 -12.74 -31.33 4.96
CA ARG A 568 -11.64 -31.96 4.22
C ARG A 568 -10.28 -31.50 4.76
N ARG A 569 -10.09 -30.18 4.91
CA ARG A 569 -8.86 -29.58 5.45
C ARG A 569 -8.61 -30.02 6.88
N ARG A 570 -9.63 -29.91 7.73
CA ARG A 570 -9.56 -30.29 9.15
C ARG A 570 -9.18 -31.76 9.32
N LYS A 571 -9.75 -32.67 8.52
CA LYS A 571 -9.41 -34.09 8.57
C LYS A 571 -7.93 -34.35 8.24
N LYS A 572 -7.43 -33.76 7.14
CA LYS A 572 -6.01 -33.88 6.73
C LYS A 572 -5.07 -33.33 7.81
N GLN A 573 -5.44 -32.23 8.46
CA GLN A 573 -4.66 -31.65 9.56
C GLN A 573 -4.65 -32.54 10.81
N ILE A 574 -5.78 -33.16 11.16
CA ILE A 574 -5.87 -34.12 12.28
C ILE A 574 -5.00 -35.34 12.02
N GLU A 575 -5.10 -35.94 10.82
CA GLU A 575 -4.28 -37.10 10.42
C GLU A 575 -2.79 -36.75 10.51
N TYR A 576 -2.37 -35.61 9.94
CA TYR A 576 -0.98 -35.16 10.01
C TYR A 576 -0.51 -34.96 11.46
N ASN A 577 -1.31 -34.27 12.28
CA ASN A 577 -0.98 -34.03 13.69
C ASN A 577 -0.83 -35.35 14.47
N PHE A 578 -1.71 -36.32 14.23
CA PHE A 578 -1.67 -37.63 14.86
C PHE A 578 -0.41 -38.40 14.46
N GLU A 579 -0.08 -38.45 13.17
CA GLU A 579 1.11 -39.14 12.64
C GLU A 579 2.42 -38.53 13.17
N HIS A 580 2.46 -37.22 13.41
CA HIS A 580 3.65 -36.50 13.82
C HIS A 580 3.69 -36.17 15.33
N GLY A 581 2.71 -36.65 16.11
CA GLY A 581 2.63 -36.38 17.55
C GLY A 581 2.49 -34.90 17.92
N LEU A 582 1.90 -34.09 17.03
CA LEU A 582 1.73 -32.66 17.23
C LEU A 582 0.45 -32.37 18.01
N GLN A 583 0.57 -31.57 19.08
CA GLN A 583 -0.58 -30.98 19.75
C GLN A 583 -0.81 -29.57 19.22
N PRO A 584 -2.04 -29.20 18.83
CA PRO A 584 -2.36 -27.85 18.38
C PRO A 584 -1.97 -26.81 19.43
N ARG A 585 -1.16 -25.82 19.02
CA ARG A 585 -0.75 -24.71 19.89
C ARG A 585 -1.08 -23.38 19.24
N GLN A 586 -1.61 -22.47 20.06
CA GLN A 586 -1.87 -21.10 19.64
C GLN A 586 -0.55 -20.33 19.56
N ILE A 587 -0.40 -19.49 18.53
CA ILE A 587 0.77 -18.60 18.41
C ILE A 587 0.56 -17.44 19.39
N VAL A 588 1.40 -17.37 20.42
CA VAL A 588 1.45 -16.19 21.31
C VAL A 588 2.27 -15.12 20.61
N LYS A 589 1.64 -14.32 19.74
CA LYS A 589 2.26 -13.08 19.25
C LYS A 589 2.37 -12.12 20.44
N ARG A 590 3.56 -11.58 20.70
CA ARG A 590 3.74 -10.51 21.70
C ARG A 590 2.76 -9.38 21.37
N LYS A 591 2.00 -8.90 22.37
CA LYS A 591 1.02 -7.82 22.22
C LYS A 591 1.63 -6.53 21.63
N ASP A 592 2.96 -6.40 21.69
CA ASP A 592 3.75 -5.25 21.22
C ASP A 592 4.28 -5.36 19.78
N SER A 593 4.08 -6.46 19.04
CA SER A 593 4.76 -6.63 17.73
C SER A 593 4.29 -5.66 16.64
N MET A 594 3.11 -5.05 16.82
CA MET A 594 2.56 -4.02 15.92
C MET A 594 3.26 -2.66 16.10
N ASP A 595 3.97 -2.47 17.21
CA ASP A 595 4.71 -1.25 17.48
C ASP A 595 5.88 -1.10 16.50
N SER A 596 6.48 -2.18 15.99
CA SER A 596 7.70 -2.07 15.15
C SER A 596 7.52 -1.41 13.76
N VAL A 597 6.31 -1.45 13.18
CA VAL A 597 6.04 -0.85 11.85
C VAL A 597 5.62 0.62 11.98
N LEU A 598 4.99 1.00 13.10
CA LEU A 598 4.55 2.37 13.39
C LEU A 598 5.55 3.15 14.27
N GLU A 599 6.39 2.47 15.05
CA GLU A 599 7.43 3.08 15.88
C GLU A 599 8.68 3.43 15.10
N LYS A 600 8.92 2.92 13.88
CA LYS A 600 10.02 3.46 13.06
C LYS A 600 9.79 4.92 12.66
N THR A 601 8.54 5.39 12.74
CA THR A 601 8.18 6.81 12.64
C THR A 601 8.17 7.54 14.01
N ARG A 602 8.29 6.82 15.14
CA ARG A 602 8.21 7.38 16.51
C ARG A 602 9.42 7.15 17.43
N SER A 603 10.42 6.34 17.06
CA SER A 603 11.46 5.89 17.99
C SER A 603 12.89 6.27 17.56
N LYS A 604 13.15 7.58 17.46
CA LYS A 604 14.43 8.15 17.92
C LYS A 604 14.14 9.13 19.05
N LYS A 605 14.00 8.59 20.28
CA LYS A 605 14.41 9.20 21.58
C LYS A 605 13.61 8.60 22.73
N LYS A 606 14.15 7.52 23.32
CA LYS A 606 14.07 7.35 24.77
C LYS A 606 15.49 7.21 25.31
N SER A 607 16.03 8.31 25.81
CA SER A 607 17.06 8.25 26.84
C SER A 607 16.95 9.47 27.76
N LYS A 608 16.84 9.16 29.07
CA LYS A 608 17.01 10.01 30.25
C LYS A 608 15.82 10.87 30.72
N GLY A 609 15.04 10.27 31.63
CA GLY A 609 14.96 10.69 33.04
C GLY A 609 14.05 11.87 33.43
N SER A 610 12.94 11.57 34.12
CA SER A 610 12.64 12.03 35.49
C SER A 610 11.21 11.65 35.85
N ALA A 611 11.03 11.00 37.00
CA ALA A 611 9.74 10.81 37.65
C ALA A 611 9.19 12.16 38.13
N TYR A 612 7.90 12.42 37.93
CA TYR A 612 7.04 13.17 38.86
C TYR A 612 5.58 12.72 38.68
N ALA A 613 4.88 12.67 39.81
CA ALA A 613 3.57 12.10 40.02
C ALA A 613 2.42 12.97 39.48
N GLU A 614 1.24 12.35 39.41
CA GLU A 614 -0.08 12.94 39.16
C GLU A 614 -0.35 14.24 39.93
N SER A 615 -1.06 15.16 39.26
CA SER A 615 -2.08 15.99 39.90
C SER A 615 -3.12 16.40 38.87
N ASP A 616 -4.33 15.85 39.02
CA ASP A 616 -5.59 16.47 38.63
C ASP A 616 -5.67 17.88 39.24
N ASP A 617 -5.99 18.88 38.41
CA ASP A 617 -6.69 20.15 38.74
C ASP A 617 -6.22 21.29 37.84
N PHE A 618 -6.76 21.44 36.62
CA PHE A 618 -6.84 22.73 35.92
C PHE A 618 -7.91 22.70 34.81
N ALA A 619 -9.19 22.56 35.18
CA ALA A 619 -10.30 22.56 34.22
C ALA A 619 -11.35 23.67 34.41
N ILE A 620 -11.22 24.58 35.39
CA ILE A 620 -12.37 25.42 35.83
C ILE A 620 -12.38 26.86 35.25
N ALA A 621 -11.37 27.31 34.49
CA ALA A 621 -11.27 28.73 34.12
C ALA A 621 -11.78 29.14 32.71
N ALA A 622 -12.00 28.21 31.76
CA ALA A 622 -12.20 28.56 30.34
C ALA A 622 -13.67 28.58 29.86
N GLU A 623 -14.58 27.86 30.50
CA GLU A 623 -15.99 27.75 30.08
C GLU A 623 -16.79 29.08 30.02
N PRO A 624 -16.66 30.05 30.95
CA PRO A 624 -17.54 31.22 30.94
C PRO A 624 -17.24 32.19 29.78
N VAL A 625 -16.05 32.14 29.17
CA VAL A 625 -15.68 33.01 28.03
C VAL A 625 -16.22 32.45 26.71
N ILE A 626 -16.22 31.12 26.55
CA ILE A 626 -16.63 30.44 25.31
C ILE A 626 -18.13 30.62 25.04
N GLN A 627 -18.96 30.63 26.08
CA GLN A 627 -20.42 30.83 25.94
C GLN A 627 -20.79 32.22 25.42
N LEU A 628 -19.97 33.25 25.72
CA LEU A 628 -20.19 34.64 25.34
C LEU A 628 -19.68 35.00 23.93
N MET A 629 -18.95 34.11 23.26
CA MET A 629 -18.41 34.35 21.91
C MET A 629 -19.52 34.25 20.85
N THR A 630 -19.46 35.11 19.83
CA THR A 630 -20.30 34.98 18.63
C THR A 630 -19.79 33.87 17.72
N ARG A 631 -20.64 33.35 16.83
CA ARG A 631 -20.28 32.26 15.91
C ARG A 631 -19.00 32.55 15.10
N GLU A 632 -18.90 33.74 14.52
CA GLU A 632 -17.70 34.16 13.77
C GLU A 632 -16.44 34.22 14.65
N GLN A 633 -16.57 34.55 15.93
CA GLN A 633 -15.44 34.59 16.87
C GLN A 633 -14.97 33.18 17.24
N VAL A 634 -15.90 32.23 17.37
CA VAL A 634 -15.59 30.81 17.60
C VAL A 634 -14.90 30.20 16.37
N GLU A 635 -15.38 30.47 15.16
CA GLU A 635 -14.75 30.01 13.92
C GLU A 635 -13.31 30.56 13.78
N LYS A 636 -13.08 31.83 14.11
CA LYS A 636 -11.73 32.42 14.14
C LYS A 636 -10.84 31.80 15.22
N ALA A 637 -11.39 31.48 16.40
CA ALA A 637 -10.66 30.80 17.46
C ALA A 637 -10.22 29.39 17.03
N ILE A 638 -11.10 28.62 16.38
CA ILE A 638 -10.77 27.29 15.83
C ILE A 638 -9.60 27.38 14.85
N ILE A 639 -9.67 28.31 13.89
CA ILE A 639 -8.60 28.48 12.89
C ILE A 639 -7.27 28.86 13.56
N LYS A 640 -7.31 29.78 14.55
CA LYS A 640 -6.11 30.23 15.26
C LYS A 640 -5.50 29.11 16.11
N THR A 641 -6.32 28.38 16.85
CA THR A 641 -5.91 27.27 17.72
C THR A 641 -5.38 26.09 16.90
N ARG A 642 -6.00 25.79 15.75
CA ARG A 642 -5.50 24.79 14.79
C ARG A 642 -4.10 25.14 14.28
N LYS A 643 -3.89 26.40 13.87
CA LYS A 643 -2.60 26.87 13.37
C LYS A 643 -1.51 26.84 14.45
N ALA A 644 -1.87 27.14 15.70
CA ALA A 644 -0.98 27.04 16.84
C ALA A 644 -0.67 25.58 17.21
N MET A 645 -1.66 24.68 17.14
CA MET A 645 -1.49 23.23 17.35
C MET A 645 -0.54 22.64 16.30
N GLU A 646 -0.73 22.98 15.02
CA GLU A 646 0.15 22.54 13.93
C GLU A 646 1.57 23.12 14.04
N ALA A 647 1.72 24.32 14.60
CA ALA A 647 3.04 24.87 14.92
C ALA A 647 3.70 24.12 16.07
N ALA A 648 2.99 23.91 17.19
CA ALA A 648 3.48 23.14 18.33
C ALA A 648 3.82 21.68 17.96
N ALA A 649 3.02 21.05 17.09
CA ALA A 649 3.29 19.72 16.56
C ALA A 649 4.54 19.67 15.66
N ARG A 650 4.78 20.72 14.85
CA ARG A 650 6.01 20.87 14.07
C ARG A 650 7.23 21.11 14.95
N ASP A 651 7.08 21.89 16.01
CA ASP A 651 8.13 22.21 16.98
C ASP A 651 8.36 21.08 18.00
N MET A 652 7.64 19.95 17.87
CA MET A 652 7.69 18.77 18.73
C MET A 652 7.28 19.02 20.20
N ASP A 653 6.52 20.09 20.46
CA ASP A 653 5.89 20.34 21.76
C ASP A 653 4.52 19.64 21.81
N PHE A 654 4.56 18.31 21.98
CA PHE A 654 3.36 17.47 21.92
C PHE A 654 2.40 17.67 23.10
N VAL A 655 2.91 18.16 24.23
CA VAL A 655 2.06 18.46 25.40
C VAL A 655 1.22 19.69 25.08
N GLU A 656 1.85 20.74 24.52
CA GLU A 656 1.12 21.93 24.10
C GLU A 656 0.22 21.66 22.89
N ALA A 657 0.65 20.83 21.93
CA ALA A 657 -0.20 20.42 20.81
C ALA A 657 -1.44 19.62 21.27
N ALA A 658 -1.30 18.74 22.26
CA ALA A 658 -2.42 18.02 22.85
C ALA A 658 -3.37 18.98 23.60
N ARG A 659 -2.83 19.93 24.37
CA ARG A 659 -3.61 20.97 25.05
C ARG A 659 -4.41 21.81 24.05
N LEU A 660 -3.77 22.26 22.97
CA LEU A 660 -4.40 23.05 21.91
C LEU A 660 -5.43 22.25 21.10
N ARG A 661 -5.22 20.95 20.90
CA ARG A 661 -6.20 20.05 20.28
C ARG A 661 -7.46 19.95 21.13
N ASP A 662 -7.30 19.73 22.43
CA ASP A 662 -8.42 19.59 23.34
C ASP A 662 -9.18 20.93 23.48
N GLU A 663 -8.46 22.06 23.47
CA GLU A 663 -9.03 23.41 23.39
C GLU A 663 -9.79 23.65 22.06
N MET A 664 -9.26 23.18 20.93
CA MET A 664 -9.93 23.25 19.62
C MET A 664 -11.24 22.46 19.61
N PHE A 665 -11.24 21.25 20.18
CA PHE A 665 -12.46 20.44 20.30
C PHE A 665 -13.53 21.09 21.18
N MET A 666 -13.14 21.85 22.21
CA MET A 666 -14.08 22.65 22.99
C MET A 666 -14.75 23.74 22.14
N TYR A 667 -13.99 24.46 21.31
CA TYR A 667 -14.56 25.44 20.38
C TYR A 667 -15.45 24.80 19.31
N GLU A 668 -15.07 23.64 18.77
CA GLU A 668 -15.87 22.91 17.77
C GLU A 668 -17.20 22.40 18.35
N ARG A 669 -17.21 21.91 19.59
CA ARG A 669 -18.46 21.57 20.30
C ARG A 669 -19.34 22.78 20.52
N ALA A 670 -18.78 23.90 20.98
CA ALA A 670 -19.54 25.15 21.17
C ALA A 670 -20.12 25.72 19.86
N LEU A 671 -19.46 25.49 18.72
CA LEU A 671 -19.95 25.87 17.41
C LEU A 671 -21.19 25.06 16.99
N ILE A 672 -21.23 23.77 17.34
CA ILE A 672 -22.36 22.87 17.07
C ILE A 672 -23.59 23.24 17.89
N GLU A 673 -23.40 23.67 19.14
CA GLU A 673 -24.47 24.07 20.06
C GLU A 673 -25.10 25.43 19.73
N LYS A 674 -24.41 26.28 18.95
CA LYS A 674 -24.91 27.60 18.50
C LYS A 674 -25.66 27.56 17.16
N LYS A 675 -26.27 26.42 16.81
CA LYS A 675 -27.05 26.22 15.57
C LYS A 675 -28.38 26.95 15.54
#